data_AF-A0A9D4AVW9-F1
#
_entry.id   AF-A0A9D4AVW9-F1
#
_cell.length_a   1.000
_cell.length_b   1.000
_cell.length_c   1.000
_cell.angle_alpha   90.00
_cell.angle_beta   90.00
_cell.angle_gamma   90.00
#
_symmetry.space_group_name_H-M   'P 1'
#
loop_
_entity.id
_entity.type
_entity.pdbx_description
1 polymer ?
#
loop_
_entity_poly.entity_id
_entity_poly.type
_entity_poly.pdbx_seq_one_letter_code
_entity_poly.pdbx_strand_id
1 'polypeptide(L)'
;METPCLGAPAALAALSHLHGAGERGPGGVACGGPKIQLKNEAYAFSEEAVQHLEDAIEAIKKLEKLRRHTLELLEEETIKNSNLRLKLQNLPEVVTKELEALVAAARESSTAKITQLQTALKNVTYEIESLNQKQIFCETQNAAMCKEQEWLWVQHEEAVDLLNQQMAQKANTNILLNEFYNKKKDAEQEIINLMNAVKEVKDVLAKEIKIFNDEKEMWARKNAEMRTKLDLQKAETSGKKDEFEKLSIKLSAVQSEIAQNTAIIFNEKVQIAQLKETNEQLIMELKLKMTEKMELCERKYSLDSDLLLLQSKIAQERENLNIDIAKTKEELSTAEGLNRKLKHENKFISSQYRILLAEEEHSHAKRNEAAAELERLSNWLDERLEVLSTRVLEEQNVEDEVERLEDLFQNAKDAYARELENLEQCLKRESEMRALLQWKQLHLAKKKEVLWITEEKFMNEMNVRLETGKKRHAELIAENEHFQKEILQAEEQVKHLSDDVNKREAECEKYEYSLTEDIQWLEDGVQAKTEAIYQKEQQLILSIPLIEERRKELEEKHEKYEDLKKIVSELKDDETRLTKSIDQSVRMTGKLKKIMAELKNELRIKRDLAFDQLKDHTEVLKLLERDIYEVDRKLDIVKTENCRLKLCNSQMKADILTVSHEAENHKSTTIKILSDLTVLHQLFLKGWSEDTSIQKEFVENEKEILAAIADLIMKLHQREKKIDRINKGLQNNFDGLDSLLESKSSMEPSVSEG
;
A
#
# COMPACT_ATOMS: atom_id res chain seq x y z
N MET A 1 -34.66 -1.28 -47.26
CA MET A 1 -35.19 -0.32 -48.25
C MET A 1 -34.35 -0.46 -49.50
N GLU A 2 -35.04 -0.69 -50.60
CA GLU A 2 -34.66 -0.65 -52.02
C GLU A 2 -33.55 -1.58 -52.56
N THR A 3 -34.06 -2.47 -53.40
CA THR A 3 -33.57 -3.53 -54.30
C THR A 3 -32.68 -3.08 -55.48
N PRO A 4 -32.15 -4.03 -56.29
CA PRO A 4 -30.82 -4.02 -56.91
C PRO A 4 -30.84 -4.03 -58.46
N CYS A 5 -29.67 -4.17 -59.13
CA CYS A 5 -29.50 -4.71 -60.50
C CYS A 5 -28.12 -5.41 -60.56
N LEU A 6 -27.96 -6.75 -60.72
CA LEU A 6 -28.18 -7.64 -61.87
C LEU A 6 -27.50 -7.19 -63.19
N GLY A 7 -26.61 -8.05 -63.71
CA GLY A 7 -26.08 -7.97 -65.06
C GLY A 7 -24.90 -8.92 -65.32
N ALA A 8 -25.19 -10.16 -65.69
CA ALA A 8 -24.30 -11.05 -66.43
C ALA A 8 -24.90 -11.30 -67.84
N PRO A 9 -24.32 -12.17 -68.69
CA PRO A 9 -23.45 -11.88 -69.83
C PRO A 9 -24.16 -12.02 -71.20
N ALA A 10 -23.54 -11.58 -72.30
CA ALA A 10 -23.98 -11.97 -73.65
C ALA A 10 -22.84 -11.93 -74.69
N ALA A 11 -22.67 -13.07 -75.37
CA ALA A 11 -22.04 -13.18 -76.67
C ALA A 11 -22.95 -12.59 -77.76
N LEU A 12 -22.38 -12.06 -78.85
CA LEU A 12 -23.01 -12.08 -80.17
C LEU A 12 -22.01 -11.79 -81.29
N ALA A 13 -22.19 -12.56 -82.37
CA ALA A 13 -21.52 -12.48 -83.65
C ALA A 13 -22.06 -11.35 -84.54
N ALA A 14 -21.23 -10.87 -85.47
CA ALA A 14 -21.58 -10.33 -86.79
C ALA A 14 -20.26 -10.18 -87.58
N LEU A 15 -20.00 -10.88 -88.70
CA LEU A 15 -20.50 -10.68 -90.07
C LEU A 15 -20.40 -9.22 -90.57
N SER A 16 -19.44 -8.97 -91.47
CA SER A 16 -19.63 -8.09 -92.63
C SER A 16 -18.55 -8.30 -93.70
N HIS A 17 -19.04 -8.67 -94.88
CA HIS A 17 -18.40 -8.67 -96.20
C HIS A 17 -17.85 -7.31 -96.64
N LEU A 18 -16.84 -7.32 -97.51
CA LEU A 18 -16.73 -6.54 -98.78
C LEU A 18 -15.45 -7.02 -99.50
N HIS A 19 -15.55 -7.84 -100.55
CA HIS A 19 -15.64 -7.47 -101.97
C HIS A 19 -14.55 -6.49 -102.46
N GLY A 20 -13.70 -6.97 -103.36
CA GLY A 20 -12.71 -6.20 -104.10
C GLY A 20 -12.08 -7.05 -105.19
N ALA A 21 -12.69 -7.02 -106.38
CA ALA A 21 -12.32 -7.75 -107.58
C ALA A 21 -11.01 -7.24 -108.22
N GLY A 22 -10.36 -8.09 -109.01
CA GLY A 22 -9.20 -7.72 -109.83
C GLY A 22 -8.78 -8.84 -110.78
N GLU A 23 -9.48 -8.92 -111.91
CA GLU A 23 -9.26 -9.83 -113.04
C GLU A 23 -7.94 -9.59 -113.80
N ARG A 24 -7.36 -10.69 -114.32
CA ARG A 24 -6.73 -10.92 -115.65
C ARG A 24 -5.84 -12.16 -115.49
N GLY A 25 -5.93 -13.25 -116.25
CA GLY A 25 -6.41 -13.51 -117.61
C GLY A 25 -5.41 -14.54 -118.19
N PRO A 26 -5.86 -15.67 -118.77
CA PRO A 26 -5.00 -16.84 -119.02
C PRO A 26 -4.29 -16.77 -120.37
N GLY A 27 -3.02 -17.15 -120.40
CA GLY A 27 -2.21 -17.27 -121.62
C GLY A 27 -1.78 -18.71 -121.84
N GLY A 28 -2.56 -19.45 -122.63
CA GLY A 28 -2.11 -20.71 -123.22
C GLY A 28 -1.17 -20.42 -124.40
N VAL A 29 -0.13 -21.24 -124.54
CA VAL A 29 0.62 -21.40 -125.79
C VAL A 29 0.90 -22.89 -125.97
N ALA A 30 0.19 -23.47 -126.93
CA ALA A 30 0.53 -24.75 -127.55
C ALA A 30 1.59 -24.50 -128.64
N CYS A 31 2.56 -25.41 -128.76
CA CYS A 31 3.42 -25.69 -129.93
C CYS A 31 4.49 -26.67 -129.41
N GLY A 32 4.83 -27.81 -129.99
CA GLY A 32 4.50 -28.45 -131.25
C GLY A 32 5.54 -29.57 -131.37
N GLY A 33 5.13 -30.83 -131.20
CA GLY A 33 6.03 -31.97 -131.32
C GLY A 33 6.28 -32.32 -132.79
N PRO A 34 7.53 -32.43 -133.26
CA PRO A 34 7.81 -33.01 -134.57
C PRO A 34 7.83 -34.54 -134.45
N LYS A 35 6.75 -35.18 -134.94
CA LYS A 35 6.80 -36.55 -135.46
C LYS A 35 7.56 -36.50 -136.79
N ILE A 36 8.81 -36.96 -136.83
CA ILE A 36 9.47 -37.29 -138.08
C ILE A 36 9.39 -38.81 -138.25
N GLN A 37 8.65 -39.19 -139.29
CA GLN A 37 8.43 -40.54 -139.76
C GLN A 37 9.71 -41.08 -140.40
N LEU A 38 10.06 -42.31 -140.03
CA LEU A 38 10.98 -43.19 -140.76
C LEU A 38 10.59 -43.26 -142.24
N LYS A 39 11.46 -42.76 -143.12
CA LYS A 39 11.52 -43.22 -144.51
C LYS A 39 12.56 -44.34 -144.57
N ASN A 40 12.06 -45.56 -144.69
CA ASN A 40 12.84 -46.73 -145.10
C ASN A 40 13.36 -46.50 -146.52
N GLU A 41 14.60 -46.03 -146.63
CA GLU A 41 15.47 -46.41 -147.75
C GLU A 41 16.24 -47.64 -147.32
N ALA A 42 16.16 -48.69 -148.13
CA ALA A 42 16.75 -49.99 -147.87
C ALA A 42 18.28 -49.89 -147.77
N TYR A 43 18.78 -49.73 -146.54
CA TYR A 43 20.15 -50.08 -146.15
C TYR A 43 20.05 -51.11 -145.03
N ALA A 44 20.61 -52.30 -145.27
CA ALA A 44 20.75 -53.32 -144.24
C ALA A 44 21.72 -52.82 -143.15
N PHE A 45 21.17 -52.28 -142.07
CA PHE A 45 21.90 -52.10 -140.81
C PHE A 45 22.05 -53.48 -140.14
N SER A 46 23.22 -53.75 -139.56
CA SER A 46 23.41 -54.97 -138.75
C SER A 46 22.51 -54.92 -137.52
N GLU A 47 22.08 -56.10 -137.06
CA GLU A 47 21.21 -56.26 -135.88
C GLU A 47 21.83 -55.60 -134.62
N GLU A 48 23.17 -55.53 -134.53
CA GLU A 48 23.91 -54.80 -133.49
C GLU A 48 23.67 -53.28 -133.50
N ALA A 49 23.55 -52.65 -134.68
CA ALA A 49 23.32 -51.21 -134.77
C ALA A 49 21.92 -50.80 -134.29
N VAL A 50 20.93 -51.68 -134.49
CA VAL A 50 19.56 -51.49 -133.97
C VAL A 50 19.55 -51.65 -132.45
N GLN A 51 20.21 -52.69 -131.92
CA GLN A 51 20.31 -52.92 -130.47
C GLN A 51 21.01 -51.75 -129.74
N HIS A 52 22.10 -51.21 -130.30
CA HIS A 52 22.78 -50.05 -129.71
C HIS A 52 21.92 -48.77 -129.70
N LEU A 53 21.07 -48.56 -130.71
CA LEU A 53 20.13 -47.44 -130.72
C LEU A 53 18.99 -47.65 -129.72
N GLU A 54 18.50 -48.87 -129.53
CA GLU A 54 17.52 -49.19 -128.48
C GLU A 54 18.11 -49.00 -127.07
N ASP A 55 19.34 -49.45 -126.83
CA ASP A 55 20.05 -49.25 -125.57
C ASP A 55 20.29 -47.76 -125.29
N ALA A 56 20.62 -46.98 -126.33
CA ALA A 56 20.76 -45.52 -126.21
C ALA A 56 19.42 -44.83 -125.88
N ILE A 57 18.32 -45.27 -126.49
CA ILE A 57 16.96 -44.76 -126.17
C ILE A 57 16.58 -45.12 -124.72
N GLU A 58 16.86 -46.34 -124.27
CA GLU A 58 16.62 -46.79 -122.89
C GLU A 58 17.45 -45.98 -121.88
N ALA A 59 18.73 -45.74 -122.20
CA ALA A 59 19.61 -44.88 -121.40
C ALA A 59 19.10 -43.43 -121.33
N ILE A 60 18.66 -42.85 -122.44
CA ILE A 60 18.07 -41.50 -122.48
C ILE A 60 16.77 -41.46 -121.65
N LYS A 61 15.92 -42.48 -121.74
CA LYS A 61 14.71 -42.57 -120.90
C LYS A 61 15.04 -42.64 -119.41
N LYS A 62 16.06 -43.42 -119.01
CA LYS A 62 16.52 -43.48 -117.63
C LYS A 62 17.08 -42.14 -117.17
N LEU A 63 17.85 -41.45 -118.02
CA LEU A 63 18.44 -40.14 -117.74
C LEU A 63 17.37 -39.05 -117.60
N GLU A 64 16.33 -39.07 -118.44
CA GLU A 64 15.20 -38.15 -118.35
C GLU A 64 14.32 -38.43 -117.12
N LYS A 65 14.20 -39.69 -116.68
CA LYS A 65 13.50 -40.05 -115.44
C LYS A 65 14.26 -39.55 -114.21
N LEU A 66 15.59 -39.71 -114.19
CA LEU A 66 16.45 -39.15 -113.14
C LEU A 66 16.38 -37.62 -113.12
N ARG A 67 16.42 -36.96 -114.29
CA ARG A 67 16.30 -35.50 -114.39
C ARG A 67 14.99 -34.99 -113.77
N ARG A 68 13.86 -35.63 -114.09
CA ARG A 68 12.55 -35.28 -113.53
C ARG A 68 12.50 -35.47 -112.02
N HIS A 69 12.97 -36.61 -111.51
CA HIS A 69 12.99 -36.87 -110.08
C HIS A 69 13.86 -35.87 -109.30
N THR A 70 15.03 -35.50 -109.84
CA THR A 70 15.88 -34.49 -109.22
C THR A 70 15.23 -33.11 -109.21
N LEU A 71 14.49 -32.74 -110.27
CA LEU A 71 13.74 -31.48 -110.30
C LEU A 71 12.62 -31.46 -109.25
N GLU A 72 11.87 -32.54 -109.09
CA GLU A 72 10.83 -32.66 -108.06
C GLU A 72 11.42 -32.51 -106.64
N LEU A 73 12.55 -33.17 -106.36
CA LEU A 73 13.26 -33.03 -105.08
C LEU A 73 13.76 -31.61 -104.83
N LEU A 74 14.29 -30.94 -105.87
CA LEU A 74 14.72 -29.55 -105.76
C LEU A 74 13.55 -28.61 -105.53
N GLU A 75 12.40 -28.86 -106.14
CA GLU A 75 11.19 -28.06 -105.94
C GLU A 75 10.64 -28.22 -104.52
N GLU A 76 10.59 -29.46 -103.99
CA GLU A 76 10.25 -29.72 -102.59
C GLU A 76 11.18 -28.99 -101.61
N GLU A 77 12.49 -29.09 -101.81
CA GLU A 77 13.46 -28.42 -100.94
C GLU A 77 13.38 -26.89 -101.06
N THR A 78 13.07 -26.37 -102.26
CA THR A 78 12.85 -24.93 -102.46
C THR A 78 11.60 -24.44 -101.72
N ILE A 79 10.51 -25.21 -101.74
CA ILE A 79 9.28 -24.91 -100.99
C ILE A 79 9.53 -24.98 -99.47
N LYS A 80 10.23 -26.02 -99.00
CA LYS A 80 10.60 -26.15 -97.59
C LYS A 80 11.48 -24.99 -97.13
N ASN A 81 12.49 -24.61 -97.92
CA ASN A 81 13.38 -23.49 -97.63
C ASN A 81 12.61 -22.16 -97.61
N SER A 82 11.69 -21.95 -98.57
CA SER A 82 10.79 -20.79 -98.61
C SER A 82 9.92 -20.69 -97.34
N ASN A 83 9.28 -21.80 -96.94
CA ASN A 83 8.50 -21.87 -95.71
C ASN A 83 9.34 -21.61 -94.44
N LEU A 84 10.58 -22.11 -94.41
CA LEU A 84 11.51 -21.87 -93.31
C LEU A 84 11.92 -20.39 -93.22
N ARG A 85 12.17 -19.73 -94.36
CA ARG A 85 12.43 -18.28 -94.40
C ARG A 85 11.23 -17.47 -93.92
N LEU A 86 10.01 -17.84 -94.34
CA LEU A 86 8.79 -17.17 -93.92
C LEU A 86 8.57 -17.29 -92.40
N LYS A 87 8.83 -18.48 -91.84
CA LYS A 87 8.81 -18.69 -90.38
C LYS A 87 9.90 -17.90 -89.67
N LEU A 88 11.13 -17.90 -90.19
CA LEU A 88 12.26 -17.13 -89.63
C LEU A 88 12.02 -15.61 -89.71
N GLN A 89 11.36 -15.14 -90.76
CA GLN A 89 11.03 -13.73 -90.94
C GLN A 89 9.93 -13.26 -89.97
N ASN A 90 8.96 -14.14 -89.67
CA ASN A 90 7.84 -13.81 -88.77
C ASN A 90 8.12 -14.13 -87.29
N LEU A 91 9.14 -14.94 -86.98
CA LEU A 91 9.48 -15.33 -85.61
C LEU A 91 9.79 -14.13 -84.69
N PRO A 92 10.56 -13.11 -85.10
CA PRO A 92 10.81 -11.94 -84.27
C PRO A 92 9.52 -11.22 -83.88
N GLU A 93 8.57 -11.06 -84.81
CA GLU A 93 7.29 -10.37 -84.55
C GLU A 93 6.40 -11.15 -83.58
N VAL A 94 6.38 -12.48 -83.69
CA VAL A 94 5.65 -13.36 -82.76
C VAL A 94 6.27 -13.26 -81.35
N VAL A 95 7.59 -13.37 -81.25
CA VAL A 95 8.31 -13.27 -79.98
C VAL A 95 8.13 -11.90 -79.34
N THR A 96 8.14 -10.81 -80.11
CA THR A 96 7.87 -9.46 -79.57
C THR A 96 6.45 -9.34 -79.04
N LYS A 97 5.44 -9.87 -79.75
CA LYS A 97 4.04 -9.84 -79.29
C LYS A 97 3.83 -10.66 -78.02
N GLU A 98 4.46 -11.82 -77.91
CA GLU A 98 4.40 -12.64 -76.69
C GLU A 98 5.09 -11.96 -75.51
N LEU A 99 6.26 -11.34 -75.73
CA LEU A 99 6.95 -10.54 -74.72
C LEU A 99 6.11 -9.34 -74.28
N GLU A 100 5.49 -8.61 -75.21
CA GLU A 100 4.60 -7.48 -74.91
C GLU A 100 3.40 -7.93 -74.08
N ALA A 101 2.78 -9.07 -74.41
CA ALA A 101 1.67 -9.62 -73.65
C ALA A 101 2.08 -10.03 -72.24
N LEU A 102 3.24 -10.68 -72.07
CA LEU A 102 3.78 -11.04 -70.75
C LEU A 102 4.12 -9.80 -69.92
N VAL A 103 4.71 -8.78 -70.53
CA VAL A 103 5.02 -7.50 -69.87
C VAL A 103 3.74 -6.77 -69.47
N ALA A 104 2.71 -6.77 -70.32
CA ALA A 104 1.40 -6.19 -70.00
C ALA A 104 0.74 -6.90 -68.80
N ALA A 105 0.71 -8.24 -68.82
CA ALA A 105 0.17 -9.04 -67.71
C ALA A 105 0.94 -8.82 -66.40
N ALA A 106 2.28 -8.71 -66.46
CA ALA A 106 3.11 -8.42 -65.30
C ALA A 106 2.85 -7.00 -64.75
N ARG A 107 2.65 -6.01 -65.64
CA ARG A 107 2.28 -4.64 -65.25
C ARG A 107 0.92 -4.60 -64.59
N GLU A 108 -0.09 -5.23 -65.18
CA GLU A 108 -1.44 -5.31 -64.60
C GLU A 108 -1.44 -5.98 -63.23
N SER A 109 -0.72 -7.11 -63.09
CA SER A 109 -0.55 -7.79 -61.80
C SER A 109 0.12 -6.89 -60.75
N SER A 110 1.17 -6.17 -61.15
CA SER A 110 1.84 -5.20 -60.27
C SER A 110 0.90 -4.05 -59.86
N THR A 111 0.15 -3.47 -60.80
CA THR A 111 -0.84 -2.42 -60.50
C THR A 111 -1.95 -2.92 -59.59
N ALA A 112 -2.46 -4.14 -59.78
CA ALA A 112 -3.42 -4.76 -58.89
C ALA A 112 -2.85 -4.94 -57.47
N LYS A 113 -1.58 -5.34 -57.35
CA LYS A 113 -0.93 -5.48 -56.05
C LYS A 113 -0.71 -4.13 -55.36
N ILE A 114 -0.29 -3.12 -56.10
CA ILE A 114 -0.11 -1.75 -55.59
C ILE A 114 -1.44 -1.20 -55.08
N THR A 115 -2.52 -1.34 -55.85
CA THR A 115 -3.86 -0.87 -55.44
C THR A 115 -4.39 -1.62 -54.23
N GLN A 116 -4.14 -2.93 -54.13
CA GLN A 116 -4.44 -3.72 -52.93
C GLN A 116 -3.70 -3.19 -51.70
N LEU A 117 -2.38 -2.96 -51.82
CA LEU A 117 -1.56 -2.42 -50.73
C LEU A 117 -1.97 -1.00 -50.33
N GLN A 118 -2.29 -0.13 -51.29
CA GLN A 118 -2.79 1.21 -51.01
C GLN A 118 -4.14 1.19 -50.28
N THR A 119 -5.02 0.26 -50.62
CA THR A 119 -6.31 0.09 -49.93
C THR A 119 -6.11 -0.43 -48.52
N ALA A 120 -5.25 -1.42 -48.32
CA ALA A 120 -4.88 -1.92 -47.00
C ALA A 120 -4.26 -0.83 -46.13
N LEU A 121 -3.37 -0.01 -46.70
CA LEU A 121 -2.76 1.11 -45.99
C LEU A 121 -3.80 2.14 -45.53
N LYS A 122 -4.75 2.51 -46.39
CA LYS A 122 -5.85 3.41 -46.03
C LYS A 122 -6.71 2.86 -44.89
N ASN A 123 -7.00 1.56 -44.90
CA ASN A 123 -7.77 0.92 -43.82
C ASN A 123 -7.01 0.97 -42.50
N VAL A 124 -5.71 0.63 -42.50
CA VAL A 124 -4.86 0.73 -41.31
C VAL A 124 -4.78 2.17 -40.80
N THR A 125 -4.68 3.17 -41.69
CA THR A 125 -4.70 4.58 -41.28
C THR A 125 -6.02 4.95 -40.59
N TYR A 126 -7.16 4.51 -41.13
CA TYR A 126 -8.47 4.75 -40.51
C TYR A 126 -8.59 4.07 -39.13
N GLU A 127 -8.10 2.84 -39.00
CA GLU A 127 -8.06 2.13 -37.71
C GLU A 127 -7.17 2.85 -36.69
N ILE A 128 -6.00 3.34 -37.10
CA ILE A 128 -5.12 4.15 -36.24
C ILE A 128 -5.83 5.43 -35.77
N GLU A 129 -6.49 6.15 -36.66
CA GLU A 129 -7.24 7.36 -36.30
C GLU A 129 -8.39 7.06 -35.31
N SER A 130 -9.15 6.00 -35.56
CA SER A 130 -10.21 5.54 -34.66
C SER A 130 -9.65 5.13 -33.28
N LEU A 131 -8.52 4.42 -33.24
CA LEU A 131 -7.87 4.03 -31.99
C LEU A 131 -7.34 5.24 -31.21
N ASN A 132 -6.73 6.21 -31.90
CA ASN A 132 -6.29 7.47 -31.28
C ASN A 132 -7.46 8.24 -30.67
N GLN A 133 -8.61 8.31 -31.35
CA GLN A 133 -9.81 8.95 -30.78
C GLN A 133 -10.31 8.23 -29.52
N LYS A 134 -10.31 6.89 -29.52
CA LYS A 134 -10.67 6.09 -28.33
C LYS A 134 -9.68 6.32 -27.19
N GLN A 135 -8.39 6.38 -27.49
CA GLN A 135 -7.36 6.66 -26.49
C GLN A 135 -7.58 8.03 -25.83
N ILE A 136 -7.78 9.09 -26.62
CA ILE A 136 -8.04 10.45 -26.10
C ILE A 136 -9.31 10.46 -25.22
N PHE A 137 -10.36 9.76 -25.63
CA PHE A 137 -11.59 9.63 -24.84
C PHE A 137 -11.32 8.96 -23.49
N CYS A 138 -10.60 7.82 -23.48
CA CYS A 138 -10.24 7.11 -22.25
C CYS A 138 -9.34 7.97 -21.33
N GLU A 139 -8.35 8.67 -21.89
CA GLU A 139 -7.48 9.58 -21.13
C GLU A 139 -8.29 10.72 -20.48
N THR A 140 -9.26 11.27 -21.21
CA THR A 140 -10.15 12.33 -20.69
C THR A 140 -11.02 11.80 -19.55
N GLN A 141 -11.58 10.60 -19.70
CA GLN A 141 -12.44 9.99 -18.69
C GLN A 141 -11.64 9.62 -17.42
N ASN A 142 -10.45 9.05 -17.60
CA ASN A 142 -9.53 8.76 -16.50
C ASN A 142 -9.12 10.04 -15.75
N ALA A 143 -8.80 11.13 -16.46
CA ALA A 143 -8.48 12.41 -15.83
C ALA A 143 -9.66 12.98 -15.01
N ALA A 144 -10.90 12.78 -15.46
CA ALA A 144 -12.09 13.17 -14.70
C ALA A 144 -12.27 12.30 -13.44
N MET A 145 -12.12 10.97 -13.56
CA MET A 145 -12.22 10.05 -12.41
C MET A 145 -11.12 10.29 -11.38
N CYS A 146 -9.89 10.61 -11.78
CA CYS A 146 -8.81 10.94 -10.83
C CYS A 146 -9.16 12.18 -10.00
N LYS A 147 -9.73 13.22 -10.62
CA LYS A 147 -10.18 14.42 -9.89
C LYS A 147 -11.32 14.12 -8.93
N GLU A 148 -12.25 13.26 -9.33
CA GLU A 148 -13.35 12.82 -8.46
C GLU A 148 -12.82 11.99 -7.28
N GLN A 149 -11.85 11.12 -7.53
CA GLN A 149 -11.17 10.34 -6.50
C GLN A 149 -10.42 11.23 -5.52
N GLU A 150 -9.67 12.23 -5.99
CA GLU A 150 -8.98 13.21 -5.14
C GLU A 150 -9.97 13.98 -4.26
N TRP A 151 -11.08 14.45 -4.84
CA TRP A 151 -12.12 15.16 -4.09
C TRP A 151 -12.78 14.26 -3.03
N LEU A 152 -13.11 13.01 -3.38
CA LEU A 152 -13.66 12.03 -2.43
C LEU A 152 -12.66 11.69 -1.32
N TRP A 153 -11.37 11.63 -1.64
CA TRP A 153 -10.32 11.36 -0.65
C TRP A 153 -10.22 12.48 0.37
N VAL A 154 -10.23 13.74 -0.07
CA VAL A 154 -10.26 14.91 0.84
C VAL A 154 -11.50 14.88 1.74
N GLN A 155 -12.68 14.59 1.18
CA GLN A 155 -13.90 14.45 1.99
C GLN A 155 -13.83 13.30 3.01
N HIS A 156 -13.22 12.17 2.63
CA HIS A 156 -13.01 11.05 3.54
C HIS A 156 -12.02 11.40 4.66
N GLU A 157 -10.91 12.06 4.34
CA GLU A 157 -9.91 12.50 5.30
C GLU A 157 -10.50 13.50 6.30
N GLU A 158 -11.27 14.49 5.84
CA GLU A 158 -12.02 15.41 6.70
C GLU A 158 -12.98 14.68 7.65
N ALA A 159 -13.68 13.65 7.17
CA ALA A 159 -14.59 12.86 7.99
C ALA A 159 -13.86 11.99 9.04
N VAL A 160 -12.72 11.41 8.67
CA VAL A 160 -11.85 10.65 9.57
C VAL A 160 -11.26 11.56 10.64
N ASP A 161 -10.80 12.75 10.28
CA ASP A 161 -10.29 13.74 11.22
C ASP A 161 -11.36 14.19 12.21
N LEU A 162 -12.59 14.46 11.72
CA LEU A 162 -13.70 14.80 12.59
C LEU A 162 -14.03 13.66 13.57
N LEU A 163 -14.03 12.41 13.10
CA LEU A 163 -14.25 11.23 13.94
C LEU A 163 -13.15 11.08 14.99
N ASN A 164 -11.90 11.27 14.60
CA ASN A 164 -10.75 11.21 15.52
C ASN A 164 -10.83 12.30 16.58
N GLN A 165 -11.21 13.53 16.21
CA GLN A 165 -11.45 14.62 17.17
C GLN A 165 -12.57 14.27 18.15
N GLN A 166 -13.69 13.70 17.68
CA GLN A 166 -14.79 13.26 18.55
C GLN A 166 -14.37 12.12 19.48
N MET A 167 -13.60 11.15 18.98
CA MET A 167 -13.05 10.05 19.79
C MET A 167 -12.08 10.56 20.85
N ALA A 168 -11.22 11.52 20.52
CA ALA A 168 -10.31 12.16 21.47
C ALA A 168 -11.06 12.94 22.55
N GLN A 169 -12.10 13.71 22.18
CA GLN A 169 -12.96 14.40 23.14
C GLN A 169 -13.70 13.42 24.05
N LYS A 170 -14.21 12.31 23.51
CA LYS A 170 -14.85 11.24 24.29
C LYS A 170 -13.88 10.57 25.26
N ALA A 171 -12.65 10.28 24.82
CA ALA A 171 -11.61 9.73 25.69
C ALA A 171 -11.27 10.71 26.83
N ASN A 172 -11.06 11.98 26.51
CA ASN A 172 -10.73 13.01 27.51
C ASN A 172 -11.87 13.23 28.52
N THR A 173 -13.11 13.28 28.06
CA THR A 173 -14.28 13.37 28.96
C THR A 173 -14.41 12.14 29.86
N ASN A 174 -14.11 10.95 29.35
CA ASN A 174 -14.12 9.72 30.15
C ASN A 174 -12.96 9.69 31.19
N ILE A 175 -11.78 10.19 30.83
CA ILE A 175 -10.65 10.39 31.76
C ILE A 175 -11.07 11.35 32.88
N LEU A 176 -11.61 12.53 32.53
CA LEU A 176 -12.09 13.50 33.51
C LEU A 176 -13.17 12.91 34.42
N LEU A 177 -14.11 12.14 33.86
CA LEU A 177 -15.16 11.47 34.64
C LEU A 177 -14.58 10.46 35.63
N ASN A 178 -13.61 9.64 35.20
CA ASN A 178 -12.91 8.69 36.07
C ASN A 178 -12.10 9.39 37.16
N GLU A 179 -11.42 10.49 36.82
CA GLU A 179 -10.73 11.32 37.82
C GLU A 179 -11.70 11.90 38.85
N PHE A 180 -12.86 12.40 38.42
CA PHE A 180 -13.91 12.88 39.31
C PHE A 180 -14.46 11.76 40.20
N TYR A 181 -14.68 10.58 39.64
CA TYR A 181 -15.13 9.41 40.38
C TYR A 181 -14.11 9.00 41.46
N ASN A 182 -12.83 8.97 41.12
CA ASN A 182 -11.76 8.68 42.07
C ASN A 182 -11.67 9.74 43.17
N LYS A 183 -11.69 11.04 42.81
CA LYS A 183 -11.70 12.14 43.80
C LYS A 183 -12.89 12.07 44.75
N LYS A 184 -14.07 11.70 44.24
CA LYS A 184 -15.27 11.49 45.05
C LYS A 184 -15.06 10.32 46.03
N LYS A 185 -14.55 9.19 45.54
CA LYS A 185 -14.26 8.01 46.37
C LYS A 185 -13.23 8.32 47.46
N ASP A 186 -12.18 9.07 47.14
CA ASP A 186 -11.16 9.48 48.11
C ASP A 186 -11.77 10.37 49.20
N ALA A 187 -12.61 11.34 48.82
CA ALA A 187 -13.32 12.18 49.78
C ALA A 187 -14.29 11.38 50.66
N GLU A 188 -15.00 10.40 50.10
CA GLU A 188 -15.85 9.48 50.87
C GLU A 188 -15.03 8.65 51.87
N GLN A 189 -13.86 8.15 51.47
CA GLN A 189 -12.97 7.41 52.36
C GLN A 189 -12.40 8.31 53.48
N GLU A 190 -12.07 9.55 53.16
CA GLU A 190 -11.58 10.52 54.15
C GLU A 190 -12.68 10.89 55.16
N ILE A 191 -13.93 11.02 54.72
CA ILE A 191 -15.09 11.17 55.61
C ILE A 191 -15.21 9.97 56.55
N ILE A 192 -15.11 8.74 56.04
CA ILE A 192 -15.15 7.52 56.86
C ILE A 192 -14.03 7.52 57.90
N ASN A 193 -12.81 7.87 57.49
CA ASN A 193 -11.65 7.94 58.39
C ASN A 193 -11.86 8.99 59.49
N LEU A 194 -12.37 10.17 59.14
CA LEU A 194 -12.70 11.22 60.11
C LEU A 194 -13.81 10.79 61.07
N MET A 195 -14.84 10.09 60.59
CA MET A 195 -15.90 9.54 61.45
C MET A 195 -15.36 8.52 62.45
N ASN A 196 -14.44 7.66 62.02
CA ASN A 196 -13.77 6.70 62.90
C ASN A 196 -12.89 7.42 63.95
N ALA A 197 -12.10 8.42 63.53
CA ALA A 197 -11.28 9.21 64.45
C ALA A 197 -12.14 9.96 65.49
N VAL A 198 -13.28 10.54 65.07
CA VAL A 198 -14.23 11.17 66.01
C VAL A 198 -14.79 10.16 67.00
N LYS A 199 -15.08 8.92 66.55
CA LYS A 199 -15.55 7.85 67.44
C LYS A 199 -14.48 7.44 68.45
N GLU A 200 -13.23 7.26 68.00
CA GLU A 200 -12.11 6.95 68.89
C GLU A 200 -11.88 8.04 69.94
N VAL A 201 -11.90 9.32 69.54
CA VAL A 201 -11.78 10.45 70.48
C VAL A 201 -12.92 10.47 71.50
N LYS A 202 -14.16 10.17 71.08
CA LYS A 202 -15.30 10.05 72.01
C LYS A 202 -15.10 8.91 73.01
N ASP A 203 -14.59 7.76 72.57
CA ASP A 203 -14.32 6.61 73.43
C ASP A 203 -13.17 6.88 74.41
N VAL A 204 -12.12 7.58 73.97
CA VAL A 204 -11.01 8.04 74.85
C VAL A 204 -11.53 9.04 75.87
N LEU A 205 -12.31 10.04 75.45
CA LEU A 205 -12.89 11.03 76.36
C LEU A 205 -13.81 10.36 77.40
N ALA A 206 -14.61 9.37 77.00
CA ALA A 206 -15.45 8.62 77.94
C ALA A 206 -14.62 7.86 78.98
N LYS A 207 -13.47 7.28 78.58
CA LYS A 207 -12.53 6.63 79.50
C LYS A 207 -11.86 7.64 80.44
N GLU A 208 -11.41 8.78 79.92
CA GLU A 208 -10.81 9.84 80.73
C GLU A 208 -11.80 10.43 81.74
N ILE A 209 -13.06 10.67 81.35
CA ILE A 209 -14.12 11.10 82.27
C ILE A 209 -14.32 10.08 83.40
N LYS A 210 -14.28 8.78 83.08
CA LYS A 210 -14.40 7.72 84.08
C LYS A 210 -13.21 7.73 85.04
N ILE A 211 -11.98 7.77 84.53
CA ILE A 211 -10.75 7.83 85.34
C ILE A 211 -10.77 9.07 86.24
N PHE A 212 -11.11 10.23 85.69
CA PHE A 212 -11.19 11.48 86.46
C PHE A 212 -12.21 11.41 87.60
N ASN A 213 -13.38 10.79 87.37
CA ASN A 213 -14.39 10.61 88.41
C ASN A 213 -13.92 9.63 89.50
N ASP A 214 -13.28 8.51 89.11
CA ASP A 214 -12.72 7.53 90.05
C ASP A 214 -11.62 8.16 90.93
N GLU A 215 -10.75 8.99 90.34
CA GLU A 215 -9.73 9.76 91.06
C GLU A 215 -10.35 10.81 91.99
N LYS A 216 -11.37 11.54 91.53
CA LYS A 216 -12.10 12.52 92.34
C LYS A 216 -12.73 11.87 93.57
N GLU A 217 -13.34 10.69 93.44
CA GLU A 217 -13.86 9.92 94.57
C GLU A 217 -12.77 9.44 95.53
N MET A 218 -11.62 9.01 94.99
CA MET A 218 -10.47 8.59 95.80
C MET A 218 -9.90 9.75 96.62
N TRP A 219 -9.73 10.93 96.00
CA TRP A 219 -9.31 12.15 96.70
C TRP A 219 -10.34 12.62 97.73
N ALA A 220 -11.64 12.50 97.44
CA ALA A 220 -12.70 12.80 98.41
C ALA A 220 -12.63 11.89 99.65
N ARG A 221 -12.42 10.58 99.46
CA ARG A 221 -12.19 9.61 100.56
C ARG A 221 -10.95 9.96 101.37
N LYS A 222 -9.83 10.25 100.70
CA LYS A 222 -8.56 10.61 101.37
C LYS A 222 -8.67 11.93 102.15
N ASN A 223 -9.42 12.91 101.64
CA ASN A 223 -9.71 14.15 102.37
C ASN A 223 -10.61 13.92 103.60
N ALA A 224 -11.58 13.01 103.52
CA ALA A 224 -12.41 12.63 104.67
C ALA A 224 -11.57 11.94 105.76
N GLU A 225 -10.69 11.01 105.39
CA GLU A 225 -9.75 10.36 106.31
C GLU A 225 -8.72 11.32 106.92
N MET A 226 -8.23 12.30 106.14
CA MET A 226 -7.34 13.33 106.67
C MET A 226 -8.05 14.24 107.67
N ARG A 227 -9.32 14.60 107.42
CA ARG A 227 -10.13 15.36 108.38
C ARG A 227 -10.34 14.59 109.68
N THR A 228 -10.68 13.31 109.64
CA THR A 228 -10.86 12.50 110.86
C THR A 228 -9.55 12.36 111.66
N LYS A 229 -8.40 12.23 110.99
CA LYS A 229 -7.08 12.23 111.65
C LYS A 229 -6.75 13.59 112.29
N LEU A 230 -7.10 14.69 111.63
CA LEU A 230 -6.83 16.06 112.11
C LEU A 230 -7.71 16.41 113.32
N ASP A 231 -8.95 15.92 113.36
CA ASP A 231 -9.84 16.07 114.51
C ASP A 231 -9.38 15.20 115.71
N LEU A 232 -8.84 14.01 115.46
CA LEU A 232 -8.22 13.16 116.49
C LEU A 232 -6.96 13.82 117.09
N GLN A 233 -6.12 14.44 116.25
CA GLN A 233 -4.88 15.08 116.68
C GLN A 233 -5.12 16.40 117.43
N LYS A 234 -6.18 17.15 117.09
CA LYS A 234 -6.59 18.34 117.86
C LYS A 234 -7.04 17.97 119.28
N ALA A 235 -7.68 16.82 119.48
CA ALA A 235 -8.05 16.33 120.80
C ALA A 235 -6.84 15.91 121.66
N GLU A 236 -5.79 15.37 121.04
CA GLU A 236 -4.54 15.02 121.75
C GLU A 236 -3.66 16.24 122.08
N THR A 237 -3.70 17.30 121.25
CA THR A 237 -2.85 18.49 121.42
C THR A 237 -3.37 19.45 122.50
N SER A 238 -4.66 19.39 122.86
CA SER A 238 -5.19 20.15 124.01
C SER A 238 -4.80 19.57 125.36
N GLY A 239 -4.43 18.28 125.44
CA GLY A 239 -3.99 17.64 126.70
C GLY A 239 -2.51 17.89 127.06
N LYS A 240 -1.65 18.17 126.08
CA LYS A 240 -0.20 18.34 126.29
C LYS A 240 0.25 19.78 126.60
N LYS A 241 -0.67 20.74 126.64
CA LYS A 241 -0.37 22.16 126.90
C LYS A 241 -0.19 22.47 128.40
N ASP A 242 -0.79 21.70 129.29
CA ASP A 242 -0.72 21.90 130.76
C ASP A 242 0.54 21.31 131.42
N GLU A 243 1.32 20.49 130.71
CA GLU A 243 2.57 19.89 131.21
C GLU A 243 3.83 20.71 130.88
N PHE A 244 3.78 21.56 129.84
CA PHE A 244 4.95 22.35 129.39
C PHE A 244 5.20 23.59 130.25
N GLU A 245 4.15 24.15 130.87
CA GLU A 245 4.25 25.33 131.74
C GLU A 245 4.87 25.01 133.12
N LYS A 246 4.87 23.73 133.54
CA LYS A 246 5.50 23.26 134.80
C LYS A 246 6.99 22.93 134.67
N LEU A 247 7.53 22.76 133.46
CA LEU A 247 8.94 22.40 133.22
C LEU A 247 9.85 23.60 132.89
N SER A 248 9.27 24.75 132.52
CA SER A 248 10.03 25.98 132.24
C SER A 248 10.62 26.66 133.49
N ILE A 249 10.13 26.32 134.70
CA ILE A 249 10.57 26.91 135.97
C ILE A 249 11.84 26.23 136.55
N LYS A 250 12.24 25.05 136.05
CA LYS A 250 13.39 24.28 136.60
C LYS A 250 14.73 24.47 135.84
N LEU A 251 14.74 25.16 134.70
CA LEU A 251 15.95 25.30 133.86
C LEU A 251 16.89 26.45 134.28
N SER A 252 16.47 27.36 135.16
CA SER A 252 17.26 28.52 135.61
C SER A 252 18.20 28.23 136.79
N ALA A 253 18.19 27.03 137.38
CA ALA A 253 18.92 26.72 138.61
C ALA A 253 20.27 25.96 138.41
N VAL A 254 20.62 25.53 137.19
CA VAL A 254 21.84 24.70 136.95
C VAL A 254 22.97 25.47 136.24
N GLN A 255 22.80 26.78 136.03
CA GLN A 255 23.78 27.62 135.32
C GLN A 255 24.87 28.25 136.23
N SER A 256 24.99 27.90 137.51
CA SER A 256 25.92 28.55 138.47
C SER A 256 26.93 27.65 139.20
N GLU A 257 26.97 26.33 138.94
CA GLU A 257 27.77 25.38 139.76
C GLU A 257 29.00 24.79 139.03
N ILE A 258 29.20 25.09 137.75
CA ILE A 258 30.27 24.48 136.92
C ILE A 258 31.62 25.22 137.03
N ALA A 259 31.71 26.31 137.81
CA ALA A 259 32.91 27.14 137.91
C ALA A 259 33.90 26.79 139.05
N GLN A 260 33.74 25.69 139.81
CA GLN A 260 34.49 25.50 141.08
C GLN A 260 35.41 24.27 141.24
N ASN A 261 35.58 23.37 140.26
CA ASN A 261 36.40 22.15 140.46
C ASN A 261 37.69 22.06 139.61
N THR A 262 38.44 23.15 139.59
CA THR A 262 39.89 23.13 139.32
C THR A 262 40.63 22.45 140.50
N ALA A 263 41.68 21.64 140.20
CA ALA A 263 42.92 21.51 141.00
C ALA A 263 43.24 20.25 141.85
N ILE A 264 42.97 19.00 141.44
CA ILE A 264 43.52 17.84 142.18
C ILE A 264 44.13 16.77 141.25
N ILE A 265 45.47 16.65 141.37
CA ILE A 265 46.36 15.50 141.07
C ILE A 265 47.14 15.57 139.75
N PHE A 266 48.00 16.58 139.73
CA PHE A 266 49.36 16.59 139.17
C PHE A 266 50.37 15.89 140.11
N ASN A 267 49.99 14.83 140.83
CA ASN A 267 50.92 14.16 141.76
C ASN A 267 51.56 12.91 141.14
N GLU A 268 52.82 13.10 140.73
CA GLU A 268 53.90 12.10 140.73
C GLU A 268 54.11 11.22 139.49
N LYS A 269 54.71 11.86 138.49
CA LYS A 269 55.38 11.25 137.34
C LYS A 269 56.86 10.87 137.58
N VAL A 270 57.44 10.87 138.81
CA VAL A 270 58.90 10.59 138.99
C VAL A 270 59.35 9.83 140.27
N GLN A 271 58.52 9.42 141.23
CA GLN A 271 59.04 8.81 142.49
C GLN A 271 58.60 7.38 142.82
N ILE A 272 58.85 6.42 141.91
CA ILE A 272 59.04 5.01 142.32
C ILE A 272 60.41 4.54 141.82
N ALA A 273 61.43 5.15 142.43
CA ALA A 273 62.83 4.72 142.38
C ALA A 273 63.26 4.05 143.72
N GLN A 274 62.32 3.58 144.55
CA GLN A 274 62.64 2.99 145.86
C GLN A 274 61.84 1.73 146.19
N LEU A 275 61.91 0.73 145.29
CA LEU A 275 61.87 -0.69 145.67
C LEU A 275 63.10 -1.42 145.11
N LYS A 276 64.27 -0.82 145.34
CA LYS A 276 65.59 -1.43 145.17
C LYS A 276 65.91 -2.35 146.36
N GLU A 277 65.21 -3.48 146.46
CA GLU A 277 65.61 -4.60 147.33
C GLU A 277 65.52 -5.97 146.62
N THR A 278 65.12 -6.02 145.33
CA THR A 278 65.09 -7.25 144.51
C THR A 278 66.25 -7.34 143.49
N ASN A 279 67.31 -6.56 143.71
CA ASN A 279 68.43 -6.37 142.77
C ASN A 279 69.55 -7.43 142.87
N GLU A 280 69.34 -8.56 143.53
CA GLU A 280 70.36 -9.62 143.64
C GLU A 280 70.12 -10.84 142.72
N GLN A 281 68.97 -10.95 142.04
CA GLN A 281 68.64 -12.14 141.22
C GLN A 281 68.78 -11.96 139.69
N LEU A 282 69.06 -10.77 139.17
CA LEU A 282 69.08 -10.51 137.70
C LEU A 282 70.48 -10.30 137.08
N ILE A 283 71.56 -10.37 137.87
CA ILE A 283 72.95 -10.22 137.38
C ILE A 283 73.41 -11.42 136.51
N MET A 284 72.70 -12.55 136.49
CA MET A 284 73.08 -13.72 135.67
C MET A 284 72.60 -13.69 134.20
N GLU A 285 71.59 -12.90 133.82
CA GLU A 285 70.98 -12.98 132.49
C GLU A 285 71.68 -12.11 131.41
N LEU A 286 72.48 -11.12 131.81
CA LEU A 286 73.15 -10.17 130.91
C LEU A 286 74.39 -10.74 130.18
N LYS A 287 74.94 -11.88 130.60
CA LYS A 287 76.12 -12.50 129.97
C LYS A 287 75.83 -13.23 128.64
N LEU A 288 74.57 -13.53 128.31
CA LEU A 288 74.21 -14.34 127.13
C LEU A 288 74.07 -13.53 125.82
N LYS A 289 73.77 -12.22 125.87
CA LYS A 289 73.44 -11.41 124.68
C LYS A 289 74.63 -10.75 123.97
N MET A 290 75.85 -10.86 124.48
CA MET A 290 77.02 -10.21 123.88
C MET A 290 77.64 -11.00 122.71
N THR A 291 77.31 -12.29 122.56
CA THR A 291 77.85 -13.17 121.51
C THR A 291 77.14 -13.06 120.15
N GLU A 292 75.87 -12.65 120.09
CA GLU A 292 75.10 -12.58 118.83
C GLU A 292 75.43 -11.39 117.92
N LYS A 293 76.11 -10.35 118.41
CA LYS A 293 76.41 -9.14 117.62
C LYS A 293 77.60 -9.30 116.65
N MET A 294 78.50 -10.27 116.88
CA MET A 294 79.77 -10.38 116.14
C MET A 294 79.59 -11.02 114.74
N GLU A 295 78.64 -11.94 114.57
CA GLU A 295 78.47 -12.72 113.32
C GLU A 295 77.87 -11.91 112.15
N LEU A 296 77.16 -10.82 112.42
CA LEU A 296 76.48 -10.04 111.38
C LEU A 296 77.40 -9.15 110.51
N CYS A 297 78.64 -8.87 110.95
CA CYS A 297 79.55 -7.99 110.20
C CYS A 297 80.28 -8.68 109.03
N GLU A 298 80.52 -9.99 109.07
CA GLU A 298 81.32 -10.68 108.02
C GLU A 298 80.54 -10.92 106.72
N ARG A 299 79.20 -11.06 106.78
CA ARG A 299 78.37 -11.38 105.60
C ARG A 299 78.36 -10.26 104.54
N LYS A 300 78.54 -9.00 104.94
CA LYS A 300 78.40 -7.82 104.07
C LYS A 300 79.51 -7.72 103.00
N TYR A 301 80.74 -8.10 103.31
CA TYR A 301 81.88 -7.90 102.40
C TYR A 301 81.88 -8.82 101.17
N SER A 302 81.24 -9.98 101.24
CA SER A 302 81.22 -10.94 100.12
C SER A 302 80.37 -10.49 98.92
N LEU A 303 79.29 -9.74 99.16
CA LEU A 303 78.30 -9.40 98.12
C LEU A 303 78.76 -8.28 97.15
N ASP A 304 79.66 -7.39 97.57
CA ASP A 304 80.11 -6.29 96.71
C ASP A 304 81.07 -6.75 95.59
N SER A 305 81.77 -7.87 95.78
CA SER A 305 82.75 -8.37 94.79
C SER A 305 82.08 -8.98 93.55
N ASP A 306 80.94 -9.64 93.70
CA ASP A 306 80.27 -10.34 92.59
C ASP A 306 79.62 -9.37 91.58
N LEU A 307 79.21 -8.18 92.05
CA LEU A 307 78.46 -7.21 91.24
C LEU A 307 79.33 -6.56 90.15
N LEU A 308 80.62 -6.35 90.43
CA LEU A 308 81.58 -5.75 89.49
C LEU A 308 81.87 -6.66 88.28
N LEU A 309 81.90 -7.98 88.49
CA LEU A 309 82.25 -8.95 87.45
C LEU A 309 81.12 -9.11 86.42
N LEU A 310 79.86 -9.00 86.85
CA LEU A 310 78.68 -9.02 85.97
C LEU A 310 78.61 -7.81 85.04
N GLN A 311 79.03 -6.63 85.49
CA GLN A 311 78.96 -5.41 84.67
C GLN A 311 79.89 -5.45 83.45
N SER A 312 81.07 -6.06 83.56
CA SER A 312 82.01 -6.12 82.43
C SER A 312 81.52 -7.03 81.30
N LYS A 313 80.87 -8.16 81.64
CA LYS A 313 80.36 -9.12 80.66
C LYS A 313 79.22 -8.53 79.82
N ILE A 314 78.33 -7.76 80.44
CA ILE A 314 77.21 -7.10 79.77
C ILE A 314 77.70 -6.07 78.74
N ALA A 315 78.79 -5.37 79.01
CA ALA A 315 79.33 -4.36 78.09
C ALA A 315 79.84 -4.98 76.77
N GLN A 316 80.49 -6.15 76.83
CA GLN A 316 81.05 -6.80 75.65
C GLN A 316 79.97 -7.38 74.71
N GLU A 317 78.94 -8.01 75.27
CA GLU A 317 77.82 -8.56 74.48
C GLU A 317 77.05 -7.45 73.74
N ARG A 318 76.95 -6.27 74.35
CA ARG A 318 76.28 -5.12 73.74
C ARG A 318 76.98 -4.63 72.48
N GLU A 319 78.31 -4.66 72.43
CA GLU A 319 79.08 -4.18 71.27
C GLU A 319 78.97 -5.14 70.08
N ASN A 320 79.03 -6.45 70.34
CA ASN A 320 78.87 -7.46 69.28
C ASN A 320 77.48 -7.36 68.62
N LEU A 321 76.42 -7.17 69.41
CA LEU A 321 75.07 -6.98 68.89
C LEU A 321 74.95 -5.72 68.02
N ASN A 322 75.67 -4.64 68.34
CA ASN A 322 75.65 -3.42 67.51
C ASN A 322 76.23 -3.64 66.11
N ILE A 323 77.28 -4.45 65.98
CA ILE A 323 77.89 -4.76 64.68
C ILE A 323 76.93 -5.58 63.79
N ASP A 324 76.26 -6.58 64.37
CA ASP A 324 75.28 -7.40 63.64
C ASP A 324 74.05 -6.58 63.23
N ILE A 325 73.61 -5.64 64.08
CA ILE A 325 72.55 -4.68 63.74
C ILE A 325 72.95 -3.78 62.56
N ALA A 326 74.22 -3.39 62.45
CA ALA A 326 74.67 -2.55 61.34
C ALA A 326 74.65 -3.30 60.00
N LYS A 327 75.14 -4.54 59.96
CA LYS A 327 75.14 -5.37 58.73
C LYS A 327 73.72 -5.69 58.25
N THR A 328 72.84 -6.10 59.17
CA THR A 328 71.45 -6.41 58.85
C THR A 328 70.68 -5.20 58.33
N LYS A 329 70.99 -3.98 58.80
CA LYS A 329 70.41 -2.74 58.26
C LYS A 329 70.82 -2.46 56.81
N GLU A 330 72.06 -2.74 56.44
CA GLU A 330 72.56 -2.52 55.09
C GLU A 330 71.92 -3.50 54.09
N GLU A 331 71.87 -4.78 54.46
CA GLU A 331 71.16 -5.81 53.69
C GLU A 331 69.67 -5.48 53.52
N LEU A 332 69.01 -4.99 54.58
CA LEU A 332 67.61 -4.55 54.53
C LEU A 332 67.42 -3.40 53.53
N SER A 333 68.30 -2.39 53.55
CA SER A 333 68.24 -1.24 52.63
C SER A 333 68.35 -1.66 51.16
N THR A 334 69.25 -2.60 50.84
CA THR A 334 69.40 -3.11 49.47
C THR A 334 68.18 -3.92 49.01
N ALA A 335 67.65 -4.79 49.88
CA ALA A 335 66.43 -5.55 49.61
C ALA A 335 65.21 -4.64 49.41
N GLU A 336 65.08 -3.58 50.21
CA GLU A 336 64.03 -2.57 50.05
C GLU A 336 64.12 -1.83 48.72
N GLY A 337 65.33 -1.53 48.25
CA GLY A 337 65.57 -0.91 46.94
C GLY A 337 65.12 -1.79 45.78
N LEU A 338 65.44 -3.09 45.81
CA LEU A 338 65.00 -4.06 44.81
C LEU A 338 63.49 -4.28 44.85
N ASN A 339 62.91 -4.43 46.05
CA ASN A 339 61.46 -4.58 46.22
C ASN A 339 60.70 -3.35 45.70
N ARG A 340 61.24 -2.14 45.90
CA ARG A 340 60.68 -0.92 45.31
C ARG A 340 60.67 -1.00 43.78
N LYS A 341 61.78 -1.39 43.13
CA LYS A 341 61.82 -1.52 41.66
C LYS A 341 60.81 -2.55 41.14
N LEU A 342 60.80 -3.75 41.71
CA LEU A 342 59.86 -4.81 41.32
C LEU A 342 58.40 -4.39 41.53
N LYS A 343 58.08 -3.64 42.59
CA LYS A 343 56.73 -3.08 42.79
C LYS A 343 56.34 -2.09 41.70
N HIS A 344 57.26 -1.26 41.20
CA HIS A 344 56.96 -0.33 40.12
C HIS A 344 56.76 -1.08 38.79
N GLU A 345 57.63 -2.05 38.48
CA GLU A 345 57.48 -2.89 37.28
C GLU A 345 56.19 -3.70 37.31
N ASN A 346 55.85 -4.33 38.44
CA ASN A 346 54.62 -5.09 38.56
C ASN A 346 53.37 -4.20 38.44
N LYS A 347 53.39 -2.97 38.98
CA LYS A 347 52.33 -1.98 38.76
C LYS A 347 52.20 -1.59 37.30
N PHE A 348 53.33 -1.36 36.61
CA PHE A 348 53.34 -1.04 35.18
C PHE A 348 52.75 -2.18 34.35
N ILE A 349 53.21 -3.41 34.54
CA ILE A 349 52.69 -4.59 33.84
C ILE A 349 51.19 -4.80 34.15
N SER A 350 50.78 -4.67 35.42
CA SER A 350 49.38 -4.78 35.82
C SER A 350 48.50 -3.73 35.14
N SER A 351 49.00 -2.49 34.99
CA SER A 351 48.28 -1.44 34.27
C SER A 351 48.13 -1.74 32.78
N GLN A 352 49.17 -2.26 32.13
CA GLN A 352 49.14 -2.65 30.72
C GLN A 352 48.21 -3.85 30.47
N TYR A 353 48.26 -4.86 31.34
CA TYR A 353 47.35 -6.02 31.27
C TYR A 353 45.89 -5.58 31.42
N ARG A 354 45.61 -4.63 32.33
CA ARG A 354 44.26 -4.09 32.50
C ARG A 354 43.76 -3.33 31.25
N ILE A 355 44.63 -2.61 30.56
CA ILE A 355 44.28 -1.93 29.30
C ILE A 355 43.94 -2.96 28.22
N LEU A 356 44.80 -3.97 28.05
CA LEU A 356 44.55 -5.04 27.07
C LEU A 356 43.27 -5.82 27.37
N LEU A 357 43.00 -6.12 28.64
CA LEU A 357 41.76 -6.78 29.05
C LEU A 357 40.53 -5.93 28.70
N ALA A 358 40.57 -4.61 28.95
CA ALA A 358 39.49 -3.71 28.60
C ALA A 358 39.27 -3.62 27.07
N GLU A 359 40.34 -3.62 26.28
CA GLU A 359 40.26 -3.66 24.81
C GLU A 359 39.68 -4.98 24.29
N GLU A 360 40.06 -6.11 24.90
CA GLU A 360 39.52 -7.43 24.60
C GLU A 360 38.02 -7.50 24.95
N GLU A 361 37.63 -7.08 26.15
CA GLU A 361 36.23 -7.01 26.59
C GLU A 361 35.39 -6.12 25.67
N HIS A 362 35.91 -4.95 25.29
CA HIS A 362 35.25 -4.05 24.34
C HIS A 362 35.10 -4.69 22.95
N SER A 363 36.11 -5.43 22.48
CA SER A 363 36.05 -6.15 21.20
C SER A 363 35.06 -7.32 21.25
N HIS A 364 34.99 -8.03 22.38
CA HIS A 364 33.98 -9.06 22.62
C HIS A 364 32.57 -8.47 22.68
N ALA A 365 32.38 -7.33 23.34
CA ALA A 365 31.09 -6.64 23.38
C ALA A 365 30.61 -6.26 21.97
N LYS A 366 31.47 -5.65 21.15
CA LYS A 366 31.16 -5.33 19.75
C LYS A 366 30.83 -6.56 18.91
N ARG A 367 31.56 -7.67 19.12
CA ARG A 367 31.28 -8.93 18.42
C ARG A 367 29.92 -9.50 18.82
N ASN A 368 29.59 -9.46 20.10
CA ASN A 368 28.30 -9.93 20.61
C ASN A 368 27.14 -9.06 20.14
N GLU A 369 27.33 -7.73 20.10
CA GLU A 369 26.35 -6.79 19.53
C GLU A 369 26.10 -7.08 18.04
N ALA A 370 27.17 -7.28 17.26
CA ALA A 370 27.05 -7.65 15.85
C ALA A 370 26.37 -9.03 15.66
N ALA A 371 26.67 -10.00 16.53
CA ALA A 371 26.03 -11.32 16.50
C ALA A 371 24.53 -11.23 16.83
N ALA A 372 24.15 -10.44 17.84
CA ALA A 372 22.76 -10.20 18.20
C ALA A 372 22.00 -9.47 17.08
N GLU A 373 22.63 -8.52 16.41
CA GLU A 373 22.02 -7.82 15.27
C GLU A 373 21.84 -8.76 14.06
N LEU A 374 22.80 -9.65 13.80
CA LEU A 374 22.67 -10.69 12.78
C LEU A 374 21.55 -11.68 13.10
N GLU A 375 21.43 -12.13 14.34
CA GLU A 375 20.35 -13.01 14.80
C GLU A 375 18.99 -12.31 14.66
N ARG A 376 18.90 -11.03 15.05
CA ARG A 376 17.69 -10.21 14.88
C ARG A 376 17.29 -10.09 13.41
N LEU A 377 18.25 -9.83 12.52
CA LEU A 377 18.00 -9.75 11.08
C LEU A 377 17.61 -11.11 10.48
N SER A 378 18.21 -12.20 10.95
CA SER A 378 17.85 -13.56 10.54
C SER A 378 16.42 -13.88 10.93
N ASN A 379 16.04 -13.65 12.19
CA ASN A 379 14.67 -13.88 12.67
C ASN A 379 13.65 -13.02 11.90
N TRP A 380 13.99 -11.75 11.62
CA TRP A 380 13.14 -10.89 10.80
C TRP A 380 12.97 -11.41 9.37
N LEU A 381 14.03 -11.97 8.76
CA LEU A 381 13.94 -12.60 7.44
C LEU A 381 13.06 -13.85 7.48
N ASP A 382 13.20 -14.69 8.50
CA ASP A 382 12.37 -15.90 8.67
C ASP A 382 10.89 -15.53 8.86
N GLU A 383 10.59 -14.52 9.69
CA GLU A 383 9.22 -13.97 9.83
C GLU A 383 8.68 -13.46 8.49
N ARG A 384 9.52 -12.78 7.69
CA ARG A 384 9.12 -12.28 6.36
C ARG A 384 8.86 -13.42 5.38
N LEU A 385 9.66 -14.48 5.43
CA LEU A 385 9.47 -15.68 4.61
C LEU A 385 8.16 -16.40 4.98
N GLU A 386 7.84 -16.49 6.26
CA GLU A 386 6.57 -17.08 6.72
C GLU A 386 5.36 -16.25 6.26
N VAL A 387 5.45 -14.92 6.35
CA VAL A 387 4.42 -14.00 5.81
C VAL A 387 4.29 -14.11 4.29
N LEU A 388 5.38 -14.31 3.57
CA LEU A 388 5.33 -14.54 2.12
C LEU A 388 4.70 -15.89 1.80
N SER A 389 5.03 -16.94 2.54
CA SER A 389 4.45 -18.28 2.38
C SER A 389 2.94 -18.28 2.60
N THR A 390 2.48 -17.60 3.65
CA THR A 390 1.04 -17.41 3.93
C THR A 390 0.35 -16.61 2.84
N ARG A 391 0.95 -15.51 2.36
CA ARG A 391 0.40 -14.73 1.24
C ARG A 391 0.27 -15.53 -0.06
N VAL A 392 1.26 -16.36 -0.38
CA VAL A 392 1.20 -17.23 -1.57
C VAL A 392 0.04 -18.23 -1.46
N LEU A 393 -0.17 -18.80 -0.27
CA LEU A 393 -1.32 -19.69 -0.03
C LEU A 393 -2.66 -18.94 -0.14
N GLU A 394 -2.73 -17.71 0.38
CA GLU A 394 -3.91 -16.85 0.26
C GLU A 394 -4.20 -16.48 -1.21
N GLU A 395 -3.17 -16.11 -1.98
CA GLU A 395 -3.26 -15.81 -3.41
C GLU A 395 -3.79 -17.02 -4.18
N GLN A 396 -3.24 -18.21 -3.93
CA GLN A 396 -3.71 -19.43 -4.55
C GLN A 396 -5.17 -19.76 -4.18
N ASN A 397 -5.58 -19.56 -2.94
CA ASN A 397 -6.97 -19.77 -2.53
C ASN A 397 -7.92 -18.73 -3.15
N VAL A 398 -7.47 -17.50 -3.38
CA VAL A 398 -8.24 -16.48 -4.10
C VAL A 398 -8.34 -16.83 -5.58
N GLU A 399 -7.27 -17.29 -6.21
CA GLU A 399 -7.30 -17.79 -7.59
C GLU A 399 -8.28 -18.96 -7.76
N ASP A 400 -8.23 -19.94 -6.85
CA ASP A 400 -9.19 -21.07 -6.82
C ASP A 400 -10.65 -20.59 -6.68
N GLU A 401 -10.90 -19.56 -5.87
CA GLU A 401 -12.24 -19.00 -5.70
C GLU A 401 -12.69 -18.17 -6.92
N VAL A 402 -11.77 -17.46 -7.58
CA VAL A 402 -12.05 -16.78 -8.85
C VAL A 402 -12.43 -17.80 -9.92
N GLU A 403 -11.69 -18.91 -10.03
CA GLU A 403 -12.03 -19.99 -10.98
C GLU A 403 -13.42 -20.58 -10.69
N ARG A 404 -13.74 -20.85 -9.42
CA ARG A 404 -15.10 -21.31 -9.03
C ARG A 404 -16.18 -20.28 -9.37
N LEU A 405 -15.92 -19.00 -9.14
CA LEU A 405 -16.86 -17.94 -9.47
C LEU A 405 -17.07 -17.81 -10.97
N GLU A 406 -16.00 -17.90 -11.77
CA GLU A 406 -16.08 -17.91 -13.23
C GLU A 406 -16.92 -19.09 -13.74
N ASP A 407 -16.72 -20.29 -13.19
CA ASP A 407 -17.55 -21.46 -13.48
C ASP A 407 -19.02 -21.23 -13.12
N LEU A 408 -19.30 -20.65 -11.94
CA LEU A 408 -20.67 -20.31 -11.53
C LEU A 408 -21.30 -19.25 -12.44
N PHE A 409 -20.54 -18.22 -12.85
CA PHE A 409 -20.99 -17.20 -13.78
C PHE A 409 -21.30 -17.79 -15.16
N GLN A 410 -20.45 -18.69 -15.66
CA GLN A 410 -20.67 -19.36 -16.92
C GLN A 410 -21.91 -20.27 -16.87
N ASN A 411 -22.08 -21.04 -15.79
CA ASN A 411 -23.28 -21.84 -15.55
C ASN A 411 -24.56 -20.99 -15.47
N ALA A 412 -24.50 -19.82 -14.82
CA ALA A 412 -25.62 -18.89 -14.75
C ALA A 412 -25.94 -18.29 -16.12
N LYS A 413 -24.93 -17.91 -16.90
CA LYS A 413 -25.09 -17.43 -18.28
C LYS A 413 -25.78 -18.48 -19.15
N ASP A 414 -25.39 -19.75 -19.03
CA ASP A 414 -25.99 -20.86 -19.77
C ASP A 414 -27.42 -21.17 -19.29
N ALA A 415 -27.72 -20.98 -18.00
CA ALA A 415 -29.08 -21.06 -17.47
C ALA A 415 -29.97 -19.93 -18.03
N TYR A 416 -29.50 -18.68 -18.03
CA TYR A 416 -30.25 -17.55 -18.60
C TYR A 416 -30.44 -17.68 -20.10
N ALA A 417 -29.43 -18.18 -20.84
CA ALA A 417 -29.58 -18.44 -22.28
C ALA A 417 -30.70 -19.44 -22.55
N ARG A 418 -30.77 -20.54 -21.77
CA ARG A 418 -31.86 -21.52 -21.86
C ARG A 418 -33.22 -20.94 -21.49
N GLU A 419 -33.27 -20.09 -20.47
CA GLU A 419 -34.52 -19.42 -20.08
C GLU A 419 -34.99 -18.43 -21.16
N LEU A 420 -34.07 -17.70 -21.77
CA LEU A 420 -34.35 -16.78 -22.87
C LEU A 420 -34.88 -17.52 -24.10
N GLU A 421 -34.27 -18.66 -24.47
CA GLU A 421 -34.77 -19.53 -25.53
C GLU A 421 -36.18 -20.05 -25.23
N ASN A 422 -36.46 -20.47 -23.98
CA ASN A 422 -37.79 -20.88 -23.56
C ASN A 422 -38.81 -19.73 -23.67
N LEU A 423 -38.43 -18.52 -23.26
CA LEU A 423 -39.29 -17.33 -23.34
C LEU A 423 -39.55 -16.92 -24.78
N GLU A 424 -38.55 -16.96 -25.66
CA GLU A 424 -38.73 -16.74 -27.10
C GLU A 424 -39.71 -17.76 -27.70
N GLN A 425 -39.59 -19.03 -27.30
CA GLN A 425 -40.51 -20.07 -27.75
C GLN A 425 -41.93 -19.84 -27.22
N CYS A 426 -42.10 -19.41 -25.97
CA CYS A 426 -43.39 -19.00 -25.40
C CYS A 426 -43.98 -17.80 -26.15
N LEU A 427 -43.17 -16.77 -26.43
CA LEU A 427 -43.58 -15.59 -27.19
C LEU A 427 -44.06 -15.96 -28.60
N LYS A 428 -43.38 -16.93 -29.25
CA LYS A 428 -43.79 -17.45 -30.56
C LYS A 428 -45.15 -18.14 -30.49
N ARG A 429 -45.40 -18.98 -29.48
CA ARG A 429 -46.72 -19.60 -29.28
C ARG A 429 -47.81 -18.55 -28.99
N GLU A 430 -47.49 -17.55 -28.19
CA GLU A 430 -48.37 -16.42 -27.88
C GLU A 430 -48.71 -15.58 -29.13
N SER A 431 -47.74 -15.33 -30.01
CA SER A 431 -47.97 -14.59 -31.25
C SER A 431 -48.85 -15.38 -32.23
N GLU A 432 -48.63 -16.69 -32.35
CA GLU A 432 -49.48 -17.62 -33.10
C GLU A 432 -50.91 -17.63 -32.54
N MET A 433 -51.07 -17.70 -31.21
CA MET A 433 -52.37 -17.64 -30.54
C MET A 433 -53.07 -16.29 -30.77
N ARG A 434 -52.35 -15.17 -30.68
CA ARG A 434 -52.89 -13.83 -30.96
C ARG A 434 -53.36 -13.71 -32.41
N ALA A 435 -52.61 -14.23 -33.38
CA ALA A 435 -53.03 -14.26 -34.78
C ALA A 435 -54.33 -15.06 -34.97
N LEU A 436 -54.44 -16.23 -34.31
CA LEU A 436 -55.66 -17.03 -34.34
C LEU A 436 -56.86 -16.29 -33.71
N LEU A 437 -56.65 -15.62 -32.58
CA LEU A 437 -57.70 -14.85 -31.91
C LEU A 437 -58.14 -13.63 -32.73
N GLN A 438 -57.20 -12.92 -33.37
CA GLN A 438 -57.52 -11.83 -34.31
C GLN A 438 -58.34 -12.33 -35.49
N TRP A 439 -57.98 -13.48 -36.06
CA TRP A 439 -58.77 -14.11 -37.11
C TRP A 439 -60.19 -14.45 -36.64
N LYS A 440 -60.35 -15.03 -35.43
CA LYS A 440 -61.67 -15.29 -34.84
C LYS A 440 -62.47 -14.00 -34.61
N GLN A 441 -61.83 -12.92 -34.14
CA GLN A 441 -62.48 -11.62 -33.97
C GLN A 441 -62.97 -11.05 -35.30
N LEU A 442 -62.15 -11.07 -36.35
CA LEU A 442 -62.54 -10.62 -37.69
C LEU A 442 -63.72 -11.43 -38.23
N HIS A 443 -63.68 -12.76 -38.07
CA HIS A 443 -64.77 -13.64 -38.46
C HIS A 443 -66.08 -13.30 -37.72
N LEU A 444 -66.02 -13.08 -36.40
CA LEU A 444 -67.17 -12.68 -35.60
C LEU A 444 -67.69 -11.28 -35.97
N ALA A 445 -66.79 -10.33 -36.21
CA ALA A 445 -67.15 -8.98 -36.66
C ALA A 445 -67.90 -9.02 -38.00
N LYS A 446 -67.43 -9.85 -38.94
CA LYS A 446 -68.13 -10.03 -40.23
C LYS A 446 -69.50 -10.64 -40.05
N LYS A 447 -69.64 -11.63 -39.15
CA LYS A 447 -70.94 -12.22 -38.80
C LYS A 447 -71.89 -11.18 -38.18
N LYS A 448 -71.38 -10.32 -37.29
CA LYS A 448 -72.15 -9.22 -36.68
C LYS A 448 -72.62 -8.21 -37.72
N GLU A 449 -71.76 -7.81 -38.67
CA GLU A 449 -72.11 -6.89 -39.74
C GLU A 449 -73.27 -7.43 -40.60
N VAL A 450 -73.21 -8.72 -40.96
CA VAL A 450 -74.30 -9.39 -41.69
C VAL A 450 -75.61 -9.35 -40.88
N LEU A 451 -75.55 -9.64 -39.57
CA LEU A 451 -76.72 -9.57 -38.69
C LEU A 451 -77.27 -8.14 -38.56
N TRP A 452 -76.39 -7.14 -38.52
CA TRP A 452 -76.82 -5.74 -38.44
C TRP A 452 -77.51 -5.31 -39.73
N ILE A 453 -76.97 -5.65 -40.90
CA ILE A 453 -77.63 -5.37 -42.19
C ILE A 453 -79.03 -6.02 -42.24
N THR A 454 -79.20 -7.22 -41.68
CA THR A 454 -80.53 -7.85 -41.62
C THR A 454 -81.47 -7.15 -40.65
N GLU A 455 -80.98 -6.73 -39.48
CA GLU A 455 -81.77 -5.99 -38.49
C GLU A 455 -82.18 -4.60 -38.99
N GLU A 456 -81.27 -3.89 -39.65
CA GLU A 456 -81.54 -2.57 -40.23
C GLU A 456 -82.62 -2.65 -41.31
N LYS A 457 -82.59 -3.68 -42.15
CA LYS A 457 -83.67 -3.96 -43.12
C LYS A 457 -85.01 -4.17 -42.41
N PHE A 458 -85.04 -4.99 -41.36
CA PHE A 458 -86.24 -5.23 -40.56
C PHE A 458 -86.77 -3.96 -39.89
N MET A 459 -85.90 -3.15 -39.29
CA MET A 459 -86.26 -1.88 -38.64
C MET A 459 -86.77 -0.85 -39.64
N ASN A 460 -86.19 -0.78 -40.84
CA ASN A 460 -86.69 0.09 -41.90
C ASN A 460 -88.10 -0.31 -42.34
N GLU A 461 -88.37 -1.61 -42.51
CA GLU A 461 -89.72 -2.10 -42.78
C GLU A 461 -90.71 -1.75 -41.66
N MET A 462 -90.28 -1.86 -40.40
CA MET A 462 -91.12 -1.53 -39.24
C MET A 462 -91.37 -0.02 -39.12
N ASN A 463 -90.37 0.82 -39.38
CA ASN A 463 -90.52 2.28 -39.39
C ASN A 463 -91.50 2.74 -40.47
N VAL A 464 -91.47 2.13 -41.66
CA VAL A 464 -92.47 2.42 -42.71
C VAL A 464 -93.89 2.13 -42.21
N ARG A 465 -94.11 1.05 -41.45
CA ARG A 465 -95.42 0.75 -40.82
C ARG A 465 -95.77 1.73 -39.70
N LEU A 466 -94.77 2.20 -38.96
CA LEU A 466 -94.98 3.11 -37.84
C LEU A 466 -95.33 4.51 -38.33
N GLU A 467 -94.71 4.98 -39.40
CA GLU A 467 -95.04 6.27 -40.03
C GLU A 467 -96.41 6.26 -40.70
N THR A 468 -96.83 5.15 -41.30
CA THR A 468 -98.23 5.02 -41.76
C THR A 468 -99.21 5.03 -40.58
N GLY A 469 -98.87 4.40 -39.45
CA GLY A 469 -99.64 4.49 -38.21
C GLY A 469 -99.71 5.90 -37.60
N LYS A 470 -98.60 6.64 -37.56
CA LYS A 470 -98.53 8.02 -37.04
C LYS A 470 -99.36 8.99 -37.86
N LYS A 471 -99.34 8.88 -39.19
CA LYS A 471 -100.22 9.69 -40.06
C LYS A 471 -101.68 9.50 -39.68
N ARG A 472 -102.09 8.25 -39.43
CA ARG A 472 -103.44 7.95 -38.97
C ARG A 472 -103.76 8.50 -37.59
N HIS A 473 -102.79 8.53 -36.67
CA HIS A 473 -102.97 9.10 -35.34
C HIS A 473 -103.07 10.64 -35.36
N ALA A 474 -102.28 11.32 -36.19
CA ALA A 474 -102.33 12.77 -36.35
C ALA A 474 -103.70 13.25 -36.86
N GLU A 475 -104.30 12.50 -37.80
CA GLU A 475 -105.68 12.75 -38.24
C GLU A 475 -106.68 12.72 -37.07
N LEU A 476 -106.53 11.77 -36.14
CA LEU A 476 -107.40 11.65 -34.96
C LEU A 476 -107.14 12.75 -33.91
N ILE A 477 -105.89 13.20 -33.73
CA ILE A 477 -105.56 14.29 -32.79
C ILE A 477 -106.22 15.60 -33.25
N ALA A 478 -106.19 15.91 -34.55
CA ALA A 478 -106.81 17.11 -35.08
C ALA A 478 -108.33 17.17 -34.82
N GLU A 479 -109.02 16.02 -34.90
CA GLU A 479 -110.42 15.91 -34.47
C GLU A 479 -110.59 16.17 -32.97
N ASN A 480 -109.67 15.68 -32.13
CA ASN A 480 -109.77 15.82 -30.67
C ASN A 480 -109.50 17.27 -30.18
N GLU A 481 -108.58 17.98 -30.82
CA GLU A 481 -108.30 19.40 -30.53
C GLU A 481 -109.49 20.30 -30.83
N HIS A 482 -110.28 19.97 -31.87
CA HIS A 482 -111.53 20.67 -32.17
C HIS A 482 -112.50 20.57 -30.98
N PHE A 483 -112.66 19.38 -30.38
CA PHE A 483 -113.54 19.19 -29.22
C PHE A 483 -113.00 19.85 -27.94
N GLN A 484 -111.67 19.89 -27.72
CA GLN A 484 -111.10 20.54 -26.54
C GLN A 484 -111.33 22.05 -26.47
N LYS A 485 -111.39 22.75 -27.61
CA LYS A 485 -111.69 24.20 -27.63
C LYS A 485 -113.11 24.52 -27.16
N GLU A 486 -114.07 23.62 -27.40
CA GLU A 486 -115.44 23.77 -26.90
C GLU A 486 -115.48 23.63 -25.36
N ILE A 487 -114.63 22.78 -24.77
CA ILE A 487 -114.58 22.56 -23.31
C ILE A 487 -114.00 23.76 -22.56
N LEU A 488 -112.92 24.37 -23.07
CA LEU A 488 -112.26 25.51 -22.40
C LEU A 488 -113.17 26.74 -22.28
N GLN A 489 -114.06 26.98 -23.24
CA GLN A 489 -115.07 28.05 -23.14
C GLN A 489 -116.07 27.84 -21.99
N ALA A 490 -116.30 26.59 -21.57
CA ALA A 490 -117.17 26.27 -20.45
C ALA A 490 -116.48 26.43 -19.08
N GLU A 491 -115.17 26.15 -18.99
CA GLU A 491 -114.43 26.23 -17.72
C GLU A 491 -114.14 27.68 -17.25
N GLU A 492 -114.00 28.63 -18.17
CA GLU A 492 -113.74 30.04 -17.83
C GLU A 492 -114.90 30.68 -17.03
N GLN A 493 -116.11 30.10 -17.11
CA GLN A 493 -117.25 30.46 -16.27
C GLN A 493 -117.11 29.96 -14.81
N VAL A 494 -116.35 28.89 -14.58
CA VAL A 494 -116.12 28.29 -13.24
C VAL A 494 -115.14 29.12 -12.42
N LYS A 495 -114.13 29.72 -13.07
CA LYS A 495 -113.04 30.45 -12.41
C LYS A 495 -113.51 31.71 -11.67
N HIS A 496 -114.56 32.37 -12.16
CA HIS A 496 -115.15 33.54 -11.51
C HIS A 496 -115.79 33.22 -10.14
N LEU A 497 -116.15 31.96 -9.87
CA LEU A 497 -116.74 31.53 -8.58
C LEU A 497 -115.68 31.16 -7.53
N SER A 498 -114.42 30.95 -7.92
CA SER A 498 -113.35 30.54 -7.01
C SER A 498 -112.72 31.70 -6.23
N ASP A 499 -112.80 32.94 -6.73
CA ASP A 499 -112.16 34.11 -6.13
C ASP A 499 -112.87 34.61 -4.84
N ASP A 500 -114.10 34.18 -4.58
CA ASP A 500 -114.86 34.53 -3.36
C ASP A 500 -114.45 33.72 -2.11
N VAL A 501 -113.77 32.59 -2.26
CA VAL A 501 -113.39 31.70 -1.14
C VAL A 501 -112.11 32.18 -0.42
N ASN A 502 -111.17 32.81 -1.14
CA ASN A 502 -109.85 33.22 -0.63
C ASN A 502 -109.87 34.38 0.37
N LYS A 503 -111.03 35.00 0.62
CA LYS A 503 -111.19 36.08 1.60
C LYS A 503 -111.31 35.61 3.07
N ARG A 504 -111.49 34.31 3.31
CA ARG A 504 -111.78 33.75 4.66
C ARG A 504 -110.59 33.11 5.38
N GLU A 505 -109.43 32.96 4.73
CA GLU A 505 -108.27 32.27 5.32
C GLU A 505 -107.32 33.19 6.11
N ALA A 506 -107.42 34.51 5.94
CA ALA A 506 -106.49 35.50 6.53
C ALA A 506 -106.73 35.88 8.01
N GLU A 507 -107.57 35.17 8.76
CA GLU A 507 -107.94 35.51 10.16
C GLU A 507 -107.14 34.77 11.25
N CYS A 508 -106.18 33.90 10.93
CA CYS A 508 -105.41 33.09 11.90
C CYS A 508 -103.94 33.51 12.17
N GLU A 509 -103.49 34.69 11.73
CA GLU A 509 -102.11 35.21 11.91
C GLU A 509 -101.82 36.01 13.22
N LYS A 510 -102.64 35.91 14.29
CA LYS A 510 -102.50 36.82 15.47
C LYS A 510 -102.15 36.22 16.84
N TYR A 511 -101.86 34.92 16.99
CA TYR A 511 -101.85 34.27 18.32
C TYR A 511 -100.49 33.83 18.91
N GLU A 512 -99.33 33.90 18.23
CA GLU A 512 -98.07 33.35 18.79
C GLU A 512 -96.97 34.36 19.14
N TYR A 513 -97.29 35.66 19.14
CA TYR A 513 -96.40 36.73 19.64
C TYR A 513 -96.31 36.80 21.19
N SER A 514 -96.97 35.89 21.93
CA SER A 514 -97.12 35.95 23.40
C SER A 514 -96.15 35.07 24.22
N LEU A 515 -95.22 34.34 23.59
CA LEU A 515 -94.32 33.40 24.30
C LEU A 515 -92.89 33.91 24.51
N THR A 516 -92.60 35.15 24.13
CA THR A 516 -91.29 35.79 24.36
C THR A 516 -91.26 36.64 25.65
N GLU A 517 -92.42 36.89 26.27
CA GLU A 517 -92.56 37.72 27.49
C GLU A 517 -92.31 36.93 28.80
N ASP A 518 -92.42 35.60 28.77
CA ASP A 518 -92.30 34.72 29.94
C ASP A 518 -90.86 34.45 30.42
N ILE A 519 -89.84 34.84 29.65
CA ILE A 519 -88.42 34.64 30.02
C ILE A 519 -87.92 35.75 30.98
N GLN A 520 -88.62 36.89 31.07
CA GLN A 520 -88.25 38.03 31.92
C GLN A 520 -88.71 37.90 33.39
N TRP A 521 -89.51 36.87 33.75
CA TRP A 521 -90.07 36.67 35.10
C TRP A 521 -89.18 35.83 36.04
N LEU A 522 -88.15 35.15 35.52
CA LEU A 522 -87.29 34.24 36.31
C LEU A 522 -86.08 34.95 36.96
N GLU A 523 -85.87 36.24 36.68
CA GLU A 523 -84.82 37.08 37.30
C GLU A 523 -85.20 37.57 38.72
N ASP A 524 -86.48 37.50 39.12
CA ASP A 524 -86.97 37.91 40.46
C ASP A 524 -86.71 36.86 41.58
N GLY A 525 -86.07 35.74 41.25
CA GLY A 525 -85.69 34.66 42.19
C GLY A 525 -84.51 34.99 43.13
N VAL A 526 -83.85 36.15 42.94
CA VAL A 526 -82.85 36.70 43.86
C VAL A 526 -83.45 37.05 45.23
N GLN A 527 -84.76 37.23 45.35
CA GLN A 527 -85.41 37.65 46.59
C GLN A 527 -85.51 36.55 47.67
N ALA A 528 -85.43 35.26 47.31
CA ALA A 528 -85.70 34.15 48.24
C ALA A 528 -84.48 33.71 49.08
N LYS A 529 -83.25 34.18 48.79
CA LYS A 529 -82.04 33.83 49.57
C LYS A 529 -81.67 34.84 50.65
N THR A 530 -82.38 35.96 50.73
CA THR A 530 -82.24 37.00 51.76
C THR A 530 -82.80 36.52 53.12
N GLU A 531 -83.72 35.55 53.13
CA GLU A 531 -84.34 34.96 54.33
C GLU A 531 -83.39 34.03 55.14
N ALA A 532 -82.23 33.67 54.58
CA ALA A 532 -81.24 32.82 55.26
C ALA A 532 -80.34 33.59 56.27
N ILE A 533 -80.44 34.92 56.31
CA ILE A 533 -79.60 35.80 57.16
C ILE A 533 -80.23 36.06 58.55
N TYR A 534 -81.54 35.85 58.72
CA TYR A 534 -82.28 36.07 59.98
C TYR A 534 -82.01 35.00 61.07
N GLN A 535 -81.50 33.81 60.70
CA GLN A 535 -81.22 32.73 61.66
C GLN A 535 -79.84 32.84 62.36
N LYS A 536 -78.97 33.79 61.97
CA LYS A 536 -77.69 34.04 62.64
C LYS A 536 -77.71 35.21 63.65
N GLU A 537 -78.75 36.04 63.66
CA GLU A 537 -78.90 37.17 64.59
C GLU A 537 -79.38 36.77 66.00
N GLN A 538 -79.90 35.55 66.20
CA GLN A 538 -80.35 35.09 67.52
C GLN A 538 -79.27 34.47 68.44
N GLN A 539 -78.00 34.39 68.03
CA GLN A 539 -76.92 33.90 68.91
C GLN A 539 -76.27 34.99 69.79
N LEU A 540 -76.71 36.24 69.70
CA LEU A 540 -76.09 37.38 70.40
C LEU A 540 -76.67 37.71 71.80
N ILE A 541 -77.63 36.94 72.31
CA ILE A 541 -78.41 37.29 73.52
C ILE A 541 -77.96 36.55 74.81
N LEU A 542 -76.89 35.75 74.81
CA LEU A 542 -76.62 34.83 75.95
C LEU A 542 -75.21 34.80 76.58
N SER A 543 -74.35 35.82 76.49
CA SER A 543 -73.08 35.76 77.23
C SER A 543 -72.56 37.07 77.84
N ILE A 544 -73.42 37.70 78.65
CA ILE A 544 -73.07 38.77 79.60
C ILE A 544 -72.26 38.32 80.86
N PRO A 545 -72.03 37.03 81.23
CA PRO A 545 -71.26 36.70 82.44
C PRO A 545 -69.75 36.42 82.18
N LEU A 546 -69.11 37.10 81.22
CA LEU A 546 -67.70 36.89 80.83
C LEU A 546 -66.70 37.93 81.38
N ILE A 547 -67.16 38.92 82.14
CA ILE A 547 -66.30 40.01 82.66
C ILE A 547 -65.67 39.66 84.03
N GLU A 548 -66.31 38.79 84.83
CA GLU A 548 -65.74 38.33 86.12
C GLU A 548 -64.60 37.29 85.94
N GLU A 549 -64.63 36.49 84.88
CA GLU A 549 -63.62 35.44 84.61
C GLU A 549 -62.30 36.03 84.05
N ARG A 550 -62.37 37.17 83.36
CA ARG A 550 -61.20 37.92 82.86
C ARG A 550 -60.34 38.56 83.96
N ARG A 551 -60.86 38.77 85.17
CA ARG A 551 -60.07 39.29 86.31
C ARG A 551 -59.14 38.25 86.92
N LYS A 552 -59.42 36.94 86.80
CA LYS A 552 -58.53 35.87 87.26
C LYS A 552 -57.42 35.53 86.26
N GLU A 553 -57.64 35.70 84.95
CA GLU A 553 -56.61 35.48 83.92
C GLU A 553 -55.47 36.51 83.93
N LEU A 554 -55.64 37.67 84.57
CA LEU A 554 -54.63 38.75 84.57
C LEU A 554 -53.57 38.55 85.68
N GLU A 555 -53.94 37.90 86.78
CA GLU A 555 -53.04 37.57 87.90
C GLU A 555 -52.09 36.40 87.54
N GLU A 556 -52.60 35.36 86.84
CA GLU A 556 -51.78 34.24 86.33
C GLU A 556 -50.83 34.64 85.18
N LYS A 557 -51.13 35.72 84.44
CA LYS A 557 -50.22 36.26 83.41
C LYS A 557 -49.09 37.11 84.00
N HIS A 558 -49.23 37.65 85.21
CA HIS A 558 -48.16 38.40 85.86
C HIS A 558 -47.07 37.46 86.42
N GLU A 559 -47.45 36.29 86.92
CA GLU A 559 -46.53 35.27 87.45
C GLU A 559 -45.71 34.61 86.32
N LYS A 560 -46.33 34.34 85.16
CA LYS A 560 -45.64 33.84 83.94
C LYS A 560 -44.67 34.86 83.30
N TYR A 561 -44.82 36.16 83.57
CA TYR A 561 -43.96 37.22 83.02
C TYR A 561 -42.64 37.37 83.81
N GLU A 562 -42.64 37.17 85.14
CA GLU A 562 -41.40 37.21 85.94
C GLU A 562 -40.56 35.92 85.78
N ASP A 563 -41.19 34.76 85.55
CA ASP A 563 -40.47 33.51 85.22
C ASP A 563 -39.76 33.58 83.85
N LEU A 564 -40.37 34.22 82.84
CA LEU A 564 -39.75 34.43 81.52
C LEU A 564 -38.56 35.40 81.57
N LYS A 565 -38.60 36.40 82.47
CA LYS A 565 -37.53 37.40 82.63
C LYS A 565 -36.25 36.81 83.20
N LYS A 566 -36.35 35.77 84.04
CA LYS A 566 -35.22 35.00 84.58
C LYS A 566 -34.54 34.11 83.54
N ILE A 567 -35.31 33.49 82.65
CA ILE A 567 -34.79 32.69 81.52
C ILE A 567 -34.10 33.59 80.48
N VAL A 568 -34.60 34.81 80.25
CA VAL A 568 -33.99 35.77 79.31
C VAL A 568 -32.63 36.28 79.80
N SER A 569 -32.37 36.38 81.10
CA SER A 569 -31.04 36.70 81.64
C SER A 569 -30.02 35.56 81.42
N GLU A 570 -30.42 34.30 81.55
CA GLU A 570 -29.55 33.15 81.32
C GLU A 570 -29.24 32.93 79.82
N LEU A 571 -30.21 33.17 78.94
CA LEU A 571 -30.01 33.12 77.48
C LEU A 571 -29.08 34.23 76.95
N LYS A 572 -29.00 35.38 77.64
CA LYS A 572 -28.10 36.49 77.27
C LYS A 572 -26.64 36.19 77.61
N ASP A 573 -26.39 35.44 78.68
CA ASP A 573 -25.04 34.98 79.03
C ASP A 573 -24.56 33.86 78.10
N ASP A 574 -25.45 32.97 77.64
CA ASP A 574 -25.15 31.97 76.62
C ASP A 574 -24.91 32.59 75.23
N GLU A 575 -25.66 33.64 74.87
CA GLU A 575 -25.45 34.43 73.64
C GLU A 575 -24.04 35.04 73.62
N THR A 576 -23.62 35.72 74.69
CA THR A 576 -22.26 36.32 74.75
C THR A 576 -21.13 35.27 74.72
N ARG A 577 -21.37 34.06 75.23
CA ARG A 577 -20.42 32.93 75.15
C ARG A 577 -20.32 32.37 73.72
N LEU A 578 -21.44 32.28 73.02
CA LEU A 578 -21.50 31.86 71.61
C LEU A 578 -20.86 32.90 70.68
N THR A 579 -21.11 34.20 70.89
CA THR A 579 -20.49 35.28 70.10
C THR A 579 -18.97 35.24 70.19
N LYS A 580 -18.41 35.01 71.39
CA LYS A 580 -16.95 34.87 71.59
C LYS A 580 -16.37 33.64 70.88
N SER A 581 -17.09 32.52 70.85
CA SER A 581 -16.68 31.30 70.14
C SER A 581 -16.73 31.47 68.61
N ILE A 582 -17.74 32.18 68.10
CA ILE A 582 -17.87 32.54 66.69
C ILE A 582 -16.72 33.46 66.26
N ASP A 583 -16.38 34.49 67.03
CA ASP A 583 -15.27 35.40 66.74
C ASP A 583 -13.89 34.71 66.74
N GLN A 584 -13.74 33.65 67.52
CA GLN A 584 -12.53 32.84 67.54
C GLN A 584 -12.43 31.96 66.29
N SER A 585 -13.55 31.35 65.88
CA SER A 585 -13.67 30.60 64.62
C SER A 585 -13.43 31.48 63.39
N VAL A 586 -14.02 32.67 63.33
CA VAL A 586 -13.83 33.65 62.24
C VAL A 586 -12.36 34.05 62.08
N ARG A 587 -11.63 34.23 63.19
CA ARG A 587 -10.19 34.52 63.16
C ARG A 587 -9.35 33.34 62.65
N MET A 588 -9.70 32.10 62.99
CA MET A 588 -9.03 30.93 62.41
C MET A 588 -9.35 30.76 60.92
N THR A 589 -10.59 30.97 60.50
CA THR A 589 -10.97 30.97 59.08
C THR A 589 -10.21 32.05 58.30
N GLY A 590 -9.98 33.23 58.87
CA GLY A 590 -9.16 34.28 58.27
C GLY A 590 -7.70 33.86 58.03
N LYS A 591 -7.08 33.16 59.00
CA LYS A 591 -5.72 32.62 58.84
C LYS A 591 -5.64 31.54 57.77
N LEU A 592 -6.62 30.62 57.73
CA LEU A 592 -6.69 29.57 56.71
C LEU A 592 -6.89 30.15 55.30
N LYS A 593 -7.73 31.20 55.15
CA LYS A 593 -7.90 31.90 53.86
C LYS A 593 -6.60 32.53 53.35
N LYS A 594 -5.76 33.06 54.25
CA LYS A 594 -4.46 33.63 53.88
C LYS A 594 -3.49 32.56 53.37
N ILE A 595 -3.37 31.44 54.09
CA ILE A 595 -2.55 30.29 53.67
C ILE A 595 -3.05 29.71 52.33
N MET A 596 -4.36 29.64 52.14
CA MET A 596 -4.95 29.17 50.88
C MET A 596 -4.63 30.11 49.69
N ALA A 597 -4.52 31.41 49.92
CA ALA A 597 -4.13 32.38 48.89
C ALA A 597 -2.63 32.27 48.53
N GLU A 598 -1.77 32.03 49.53
CA GLU A 598 -0.34 31.79 49.34
C GLU A 598 -0.10 30.50 48.52
N LEU A 599 -0.75 29.39 48.89
CA LEU A 599 -0.70 28.13 48.13
C LEU A 599 -1.23 28.26 46.71
N LYS A 600 -2.32 29.03 46.49
CA LYS A 600 -2.82 29.32 45.13
C LYS A 600 -1.80 30.08 44.29
N ASN A 601 -1.05 30.98 44.91
CA ASN A 601 -0.04 31.76 44.20
C ASN A 601 1.18 30.90 43.82
N GLU A 602 1.67 30.04 44.73
CA GLU A 602 2.71 29.06 44.40
C GLU A 602 2.27 28.11 43.28
N LEU A 603 1.03 27.62 43.34
CA LEU A 603 0.48 26.75 42.30
C LEU A 603 0.43 27.45 40.93
N ARG A 604 0.10 28.75 40.90
CA ARG A 604 0.13 29.57 39.69
C ARG A 604 1.55 29.69 39.14
N ILE A 605 2.52 30.06 39.97
CA ILE A 605 3.93 30.19 39.56
C ILE A 605 4.46 28.86 39.00
N LYS A 606 4.15 27.72 39.64
CA LYS A 606 4.55 26.40 39.12
C LYS A 606 3.87 26.03 37.81
N ARG A 607 2.60 26.42 37.61
CA ARG A 607 1.89 26.22 36.34
C ARG A 607 2.46 27.07 35.22
N ASP A 608 2.77 28.32 35.50
CA ASP A 608 3.36 29.24 34.51
C ASP A 608 4.75 28.72 34.09
N LEU A 609 5.59 28.30 35.04
CA LEU A 609 6.88 27.67 34.73
C LEU A 609 6.74 26.39 33.90
N ALA A 610 5.78 25.52 34.24
CA ALA A 610 5.52 24.30 33.47
C ALA A 610 5.00 24.62 32.06
N PHE A 611 4.22 25.70 31.91
CA PHE A 611 3.73 26.15 30.62
C PHE A 611 4.85 26.73 29.75
N ASP A 612 5.76 27.52 30.33
CA ASP A 612 6.94 28.03 29.63
C ASP A 612 7.84 26.86 29.18
N GLN A 613 8.07 25.87 30.03
CA GLN A 613 8.77 24.63 29.65
C GLN A 613 8.07 23.89 28.51
N LEU A 614 6.73 23.78 28.55
CA LEU A 614 5.96 23.14 27.49
C LEU A 614 6.07 23.92 26.18
N LYS A 615 6.11 25.24 26.24
CA LYS A 615 6.27 26.13 25.08
C LYS A 615 7.66 25.96 24.45
N ASP A 616 8.72 25.95 25.26
CA ASP A 616 10.08 25.69 24.81
C ASP A 616 10.19 24.30 24.16
N HIS A 617 9.61 23.27 24.80
CA HIS A 617 9.55 21.92 24.23
C HIS A 617 8.80 21.89 22.90
N THR A 618 7.70 22.63 22.78
CA THR A 618 6.93 22.73 21.52
C THR A 618 7.74 23.38 20.41
N GLU A 619 8.55 24.40 20.71
CA GLU A 619 9.42 25.06 19.74
C GLU A 619 10.55 24.13 19.28
N VAL A 620 11.15 23.38 20.20
CA VAL A 620 12.13 22.32 19.86
C VAL A 620 11.49 21.23 19.00
N LEU A 621 10.25 20.84 19.29
CA LEU A 621 9.51 19.83 18.53
C LEU A 621 9.25 20.30 17.09
N LYS A 622 8.85 21.56 16.89
CA LYS A 622 8.68 22.14 15.54
C LYS A 622 9.98 22.15 14.74
N LEU A 623 11.11 22.45 15.38
CA LEU A 623 12.42 22.40 14.72
C LEU A 623 12.79 20.97 14.33
N LEU A 624 12.55 20.00 15.22
CA LEU A 624 12.74 18.57 14.96
C LEU A 624 11.86 18.07 13.81
N GLU A 625 10.57 18.40 13.79
CA GLU A 625 9.66 18.03 12.70
C GLU A 625 10.12 18.61 11.35
N ARG A 626 10.56 19.86 11.34
CA ARG A 626 11.15 20.49 10.13
C ARG A 626 12.40 19.74 9.67
N ASP A 627 13.26 19.36 10.60
CA ASP A 627 14.50 18.66 10.28
C ASP A 627 14.22 17.22 9.81
N ILE A 628 13.25 16.52 10.41
CA ILE A 628 12.75 15.20 9.94
C ILE A 628 12.24 15.33 8.50
N TYR A 629 11.38 16.32 8.22
CA TYR A 629 10.86 16.55 6.88
C TYR A 629 11.97 16.81 5.84
N GLU A 630 12.98 17.61 6.19
CA GLU A 630 14.10 17.89 5.28
C GLU A 630 14.97 16.63 5.06
N VAL A 631 15.14 15.79 6.08
CA VAL A 631 15.84 14.50 5.97
C VAL A 631 15.05 13.55 5.07
N ASP A 632 13.74 13.43 5.25
CA ASP A 632 12.88 12.57 4.42
C ASP A 632 12.87 13.03 2.96
N ARG A 633 12.78 14.34 2.71
CA ARG A 633 12.91 14.90 1.36
C ARG A 633 14.25 14.53 0.72
N LYS A 634 15.36 14.65 1.46
CA LYS A 634 16.70 14.25 0.97
C LYS A 634 16.77 12.75 0.72
N LEU A 635 16.19 11.94 1.58
CA LEU A 635 16.14 10.49 1.44
C LEU A 635 15.39 10.08 0.17
N ASP A 636 14.28 10.75 -0.16
CA ASP A 636 13.52 10.47 -1.38
C ASP A 636 14.30 10.86 -2.64
N ILE A 637 15.03 11.99 -2.62
CA ILE A 637 15.96 12.35 -3.71
C ILE A 637 17.04 11.27 -3.88
N VAL A 638 17.62 10.79 -2.78
CA VAL A 638 18.63 9.71 -2.83
C VAL A 638 18.03 8.40 -3.36
N LYS A 639 16.82 8.02 -2.93
CA LYS A 639 16.13 6.82 -3.40
C LYS A 639 15.85 6.88 -4.90
N THR A 640 15.29 7.99 -5.37
CA THR A 640 14.99 8.21 -6.79
C THR A 640 16.25 8.14 -7.64
N GLU A 641 17.35 8.77 -7.20
CA GLU A 641 18.62 8.71 -7.89
C GLU A 641 19.26 7.31 -7.84
N ASN A 642 19.12 6.59 -6.73
CA ASN A 642 19.56 5.19 -6.62
C ASN A 642 18.79 4.27 -7.59
N CYS A 643 17.47 4.45 -7.71
CA CYS A 643 16.65 3.75 -8.70
C CYS A 643 17.11 4.06 -10.14
N ARG A 644 17.38 5.33 -10.45
CA ARG A 644 17.92 5.76 -11.74
C ARG A 644 19.26 5.09 -12.06
N LEU A 645 20.17 5.03 -11.09
CA LEU A 645 21.47 4.39 -11.24
C LEU A 645 21.35 2.86 -11.39
N LYS A 646 20.45 2.21 -10.65
CA LYS A 646 20.17 0.78 -10.81
C LYS A 646 19.65 0.46 -12.21
N LEU A 647 18.74 1.29 -12.74
CA LEU A 647 18.23 1.13 -14.10
C LEU A 647 19.36 1.28 -15.13
N CYS A 648 20.18 2.33 -14.99
CA CYS A 648 21.35 2.55 -15.86
C CYS A 648 22.32 1.37 -15.84
N ASN A 649 22.63 0.83 -14.65
CA ASN A 649 23.48 -0.34 -14.49
C ASN A 649 22.89 -1.59 -15.15
N SER A 650 21.58 -1.81 -15.03
CA SER A 650 20.90 -2.93 -15.71
C SER A 650 20.97 -2.78 -17.23
N GLN A 651 20.77 -1.56 -17.75
CA GLN A 651 20.91 -1.28 -19.18
C GLN A 651 22.35 -1.53 -19.66
N MET A 652 23.35 -0.98 -18.98
CA MET A 652 24.76 -1.23 -19.32
C MET A 652 25.11 -2.72 -19.30
N LYS A 653 24.57 -3.49 -18.34
CA LYS A 653 24.77 -4.95 -18.32
C LYS A 653 24.15 -5.63 -19.54
N ALA A 654 22.94 -5.24 -19.93
CA ALA A 654 22.29 -5.76 -21.13
C ALA A 654 23.10 -5.41 -22.38
N ASP A 655 23.54 -4.16 -22.52
CA ASP A 655 24.37 -3.71 -23.63
C ASP A 655 25.70 -4.49 -23.70
N ILE A 656 26.38 -4.69 -22.57
CA ILE A 656 27.60 -5.51 -22.50
C ILE A 656 27.33 -6.94 -22.97
N LEU A 657 26.20 -7.54 -22.58
CA LEU A 657 25.82 -8.89 -23.01
C LEU A 657 25.54 -8.94 -24.52
N THR A 658 24.85 -7.94 -25.07
CA THR A 658 24.59 -7.86 -26.52
C THR A 658 25.89 -7.74 -27.32
N VAL A 659 26.77 -6.82 -26.93
CA VAL A 659 28.09 -6.64 -27.56
C VAL A 659 28.95 -7.90 -27.44
N SER A 660 28.89 -8.58 -26.29
CA SER A 660 29.62 -9.84 -26.10
C SER A 660 29.08 -10.95 -27.02
N HIS A 661 27.77 -11.02 -27.20
CA HIS A 661 27.14 -11.96 -28.13
C HIS A 661 27.50 -11.65 -29.59
N GLU A 662 27.46 -10.37 -29.99
CA GLU A 662 27.90 -9.92 -31.31
C GLU A 662 29.37 -10.24 -31.56
N ALA A 663 30.25 -10.03 -30.56
CA ALA A 663 31.66 -10.36 -30.66
C ALA A 663 31.89 -11.86 -30.88
N GLU A 664 31.15 -12.74 -30.18
CA GLU A 664 31.25 -14.18 -30.40
C GLU A 664 30.71 -14.59 -31.78
N ASN A 665 29.64 -13.95 -32.26
CA ASN A 665 29.13 -14.14 -33.62
C ASN A 665 30.15 -13.72 -34.68
N HIS A 666 30.83 -12.59 -34.50
CA HIS A 666 31.91 -12.14 -35.38
C HIS A 666 33.09 -13.10 -35.36
N LYS A 667 33.46 -13.62 -34.20
CA LYS A 667 34.50 -14.63 -34.06
C LYS A 667 34.15 -15.93 -34.79
N SER A 668 32.92 -16.43 -34.62
CA SER A 668 32.40 -17.59 -35.37
C SER A 668 32.42 -17.35 -36.89
N THR A 669 31.98 -16.17 -37.33
CA THR A 669 32.00 -15.77 -38.75
C THR A 669 33.43 -15.71 -39.29
N THR A 670 34.37 -15.17 -38.51
CA THR A 670 35.79 -15.10 -38.88
C THR A 670 36.39 -16.50 -39.04
N ILE A 671 36.08 -17.42 -38.12
CA ILE A 671 36.51 -18.82 -38.22
C ILE A 671 35.96 -19.46 -39.50
N LYS A 672 34.68 -19.21 -39.83
CA LYS A 672 34.07 -19.72 -41.06
C LYS A 672 34.74 -19.15 -42.31
N ILE A 673 35.00 -17.84 -42.36
CA ILE A 673 35.71 -17.19 -43.47
C ILE A 673 37.13 -17.76 -43.64
N LEU A 674 37.85 -17.99 -42.53
CA LEU A 674 39.18 -18.60 -42.58
C LEU A 674 39.15 -20.04 -43.12
N SER A 675 38.13 -20.81 -42.73
CA SER A 675 37.88 -22.14 -43.28
C SER A 675 37.61 -22.08 -44.78
N ASP A 676 36.69 -21.21 -45.21
CA ASP A 676 36.33 -21.04 -46.63
C ASP A 676 37.53 -20.57 -47.45
N LEU A 677 38.35 -19.65 -46.92
CA LEU A 677 39.58 -19.20 -47.55
C LEU A 677 40.58 -20.34 -47.72
N THR A 678 40.69 -21.22 -46.73
CA THR A 678 41.56 -22.40 -46.80
C THR A 678 41.10 -23.35 -47.90
N VAL A 679 39.79 -23.61 -48.01
CA VAL A 679 39.20 -24.43 -49.07
C VAL A 679 39.43 -23.80 -50.45
N LEU A 680 39.19 -22.49 -50.61
CA LEU A 680 39.44 -21.77 -51.86
C LEU A 680 40.91 -21.81 -52.26
N HIS A 681 41.83 -21.64 -51.30
CA HIS A 681 43.26 -21.73 -51.55
C HIS A 681 43.64 -23.14 -52.05
N GLN A 682 43.09 -24.20 -51.47
CA GLN A 682 43.32 -25.57 -51.92
C GLN A 682 42.77 -25.81 -53.34
N LEU A 683 41.56 -25.31 -53.63
CA LEU A 683 40.98 -25.39 -54.97
C LEU A 683 41.81 -24.63 -56.01
N PHE A 684 42.33 -23.45 -55.65
CA PHE A 684 43.21 -22.67 -56.51
C PHE A 684 44.52 -23.40 -56.79
N LEU A 685 45.17 -23.96 -55.76
CA LEU A 685 46.38 -24.77 -55.94
C LEU A 685 46.12 -25.97 -56.85
N LYS A 686 44.96 -26.62 -56.71
CA LYS A 686 44.54 -27.72 -57.58
C LYS A 686 44.38 -27.26 -59.03
N GLY A 687 43.59 -26.21 -59.28
CA GLY A 687 43.41 -25.65 -60.62
C GLY A 687 44.73 -25.18 -61.24
N TRP A 688 45.60 -24.54 -60.46
CA TRP A 688 46.94 -24.16 -60.91
C TRP A 688 47.79 -25.37 -61.32
N SER A 689 47.71 -26.47 -60.58
CA SER A 689 48.43 -27.70 -60.93
C SER A 689 47.90 -28.35 -62.21
N GLU A 690 46.59 -28.31 -62.43
CA GLU A 690 45.94 -28.77 -63.67
C GLU A 690 46.36 -27.90 -64.86
N ASP A 691 46.27 -26.57 -64.75
CA ASP A 691 46.71 -25.63 -65.79
C ASP A 691 48.19 -25.80 -66.14
N THR A 692 49.05 -25.97 -65.13
CA THR A 692 50.49 -26.21 -65.35
C THR A 692 50.73 -27.53 -66.09
N SER A 693 49.93 -28.56 -65.80
CA SER A 693 49.97 -29.84 -66.52
C SER A 693 49.55 -29.68 -67.99
N ILE A 694 48.44 -28.98 -68.23
CA ILE A 694 47.94 -28.67 -69.58
C ILE A 694 48.98 -27.86 -70.37
N GLN A 695 49.57 -26.84 -69.76
CA GLN A 695 50.62 -26.03 -70.40
C GLN A 695 51.84 -26.89 -70.76
N LYS A 696 52.24 -27.83 -69.89
CA LYS A 696 53.32 -28.77 -70.19
C LYS A 696 52.99 -29.68 -71.37
N GLU A 697 51.76 -30.16 -71.46
CA GLU A 697 51.26 -30.96 -72.59
C GLU A 697 51.28 -30.15 -73.89
N PHE A 698 50.81 -28.89 -73.87
CA PHE A 698 50.89 -28.00 -75.02
C PHE A 698 52.33 -27.74 -75.47
N VAL A 699 53.24 -27.46 -74.53
CA VAL A 699 54.65 -27.25 -74.85
C VAL A 699 55.28 -28.51 -75.46
N GLU A 700 54.90 -29.70 -74.99
CA GLU A 700 55.39 -30.95 -75.58
C GLU A 700 54.83 -31.17 -76.99
N ASN A 701 53.53 -30.94 -77.20
CA ASN A 701 52.92 -30.96 -78.52
C ASN A 701 53.56 -29.95 -79.49
N GLU A 702 53.85 -28.73 -79.02
CA GLU A 702 54.56 -27.71 -79.82
C GLU A 702 55.96 -28.17 -80.21
N LYS A 703 56.71 -28.81 -79.30
CA LYS A 703 58.02 -29.40 -79.63
C LYS A 703 57.90 -30.50 -80.66
N GLU A 704 56.89 -31.36 -80.55
CA GLU A 704 56.63 -32.42 -81.54
C GLU A 704 56.30 -31.84 -82.92
N ILE A 705 55.45 -30.80 -82.98
CA ILE A 705 55.15 -30.07 -84.22
C ILE A 705 56.40 -29.41 -84.79
N LEU A 706 57.21 -28.74 -83.96
CA LEU A 706 58.46 -28.13 -84.39
C LEU A 706 59.46 -29.15 -84.92
N ALA A 707 59.55 -30.33 -84.30
CA ALA A 707 60.38 -31.44 -84.78
C ALA A 707 59.88 -31.95 -86.15
N ALA A 708 58.56 -32.09 -86.33
CA ALA A 708 57.97 -32.47 -87.61
C ALA A 708 58.20 -31.42 -88.71
N ILE A 709 58.11 -30.12 -88.38
CA ILE A 709 58.43 -29.03 -89.30
C ILE A 709 59.92 -29.06 -89.66
N ALA A 710 60.82 -29.27 -88.70
CA ALA A 710 62.25 -29.39 -88.96
C ALA A 710 62.57 -30.56 -89.91
N ASP A 711 61.91 -31.72 -89.72
CA ASP A 711 62.03 -32.87 -90.63
C ASP A 711 61.50 -32.54 -92.04
N LEU A 712 60.38 -31.82 -92.14
CA LEU A 712 59.85 -31.34 -93.42
C LEU A 712 60.81 -30.37 -94.12
N ILE A 713 61.38 -29.40 -93.40
CA ILE A 713 62.38 -28.47 -93.93
C ILE A 713 63.60 -29.25 -94.43
N MET A 714 64.08 -30.23 -93.68
CA MET A 714 65.18 -31.09 -94.11
C MET A 714 64.84 -31.84 -95.40
N LYS A 715 63.64 -32.42 -95.52
CA LYS A 715 63.16 -33.08 -96.75
C LYS A 715 63.05 -32.10 -97.93
N LEU A 716 62.55 -30.88 -97.70
CA LEU A 716 62.48 -29.83 -98.72
C LEU A 716 63.88 -29.42 -99.18
N HIS A 717 64.83 -29.24 -98.28
CA HIS A 717 66.21 -28.89 -98.62
C HIS A 717 66.94 -30.03 -99.36
N GLN A 718 66.64 -31.30 -99.03
CA GLN A 718 67.12 -32.45 -99.81
C GLN A 718 66.52 -32.46 -101.22
N ARG A 719 65.23 -32.14 -101.35
CA ARG A 719 64.55 -32.01 -102.65
C ARG A 719 65.11 -30.85 -103.46
N GLU A 720 65.35 -29.69 -102.83
CA GLU A 720 65.99 -28.53 -103.43
C GLU A 720 67.38 -28.90 -103.97
N LYS A 721 68.23 -29.57 -103.17
CA LYS A 721 69.52 -30.09 -103.66
C LYS A 721 69.38 -31.03 -104.85
N LYS A 722 68.32 -31.85 -104.92
CA LYS A 722 68.04 -32.69 -106.09
C LYS A 722 67.61 -31.84 -107.30
N ILE A 723 66.75 -30.85 -107.10
CA ILE A 723 66.33 -29.90 -108.14
C ILE A 723 67.54 -29.11 -108.65
N ASP A 724 68.42 -28.61 -107.78
CA ASP A 724 69.65 -27.92 -108.16
C ASP A 724 70.58 -28.82 -108.97
N ARG A 725 70.68 -30.11 -108.65
CA ARG A 725 71.42 -31.08 -109.48
C ARG A 725 70.79 -31.24 -110.86
N ILE A 726 69.45 -31.31 -110.94
CA ILE A 726 68.72 -31.38 -112.21
C ILE A 726 68.92 -30.07 -113.00
N ASN A 727 68.80 -28.91 -112.37
CA ASN A 727 68.99 -27.60 -112.98
C ASN A 727 70.42 -27.43 -113.47
N LYS A 728 71.45 -27.80 -112.69
CA LYS A 728 72.84 -27.82 -113.18
C LYS A 728 73.02 -28.78 -114.34
N GLY A 729 72.36 -29.94 -114.32
CA GLY A 729 72.35 -30.87 -115.44
C GLY A 729 71.71 -30.27 -116.70
N LEU A 730 70.58 -29.60 -116.56
CA LEU A 730 69.90 -28.88 -117.65
C LEU A 730 70.71 -27.69 -118.15
N GLN A 731 71.30 -26.89 -117.25
CA GLN A 731 72.19 -25.78 -117.59
C GLN A 731 73.40 -26.28 -118.37
N ASN A 732 74.06 -27.36 -117.92
CA ASN A 732 75.17 -27.96 -118.67
C ASN A 732 74.72 -28.47 -120.06
N ASN A 733 73.49 -28.97 -120.18
CA ASN A 733 72.93 -29.36 -121.48
C ASN A 733 72.62 -28.13 -122.36
N PHE A 734 72.14 -27.03 -121.77
CA PHE A 734 71.93 -25.76 -122.47
C PHE A 734 73.24 -25.12 -122.89
N ASP A 735 74.26 -25.05 -122.02
CA ASP A 735 75.60 -24.57 -122.34
C ASP A 735 76.27 -25.48 -123.41
N GLY A 736 75.98 -26.78 -123.40
CA GLY A 736 76.36 -27.72 -124.46
C GLY A 736 75.63 -27.48 -125.78
N LEU A 737 74.36 -27.07 -125.76
CA LEU A 737 73.58 -26.65 -126.93
C LEU A 737 74.05 -25.28 -127.45
N ASP A 738 74.39 -24.34 -126.58
CA ASP A 738 74.98 -23.05 -126.94
C ASP A 738 76.37 -23.21 -127.54
N SER A 739 77.19 -24.15 -127.04
CA SER A 739 78.46 -24.54 -127.67
C SER A 739 78.26 -25.19 -129.06
N LEU A 740 77.12 -25.88 -129.27
CA LEU A 740 76.70 -26.41 -130.58
C LEU A 740 76.17 -25.32 -131.53
N LEU A 741 75.63 -24.22 -130.99
CA LEU A 741 75.17 -23.05 -131.74
C LEU A 741 76.34 -22.12 -132.12
N GLU A 742 77.33 -21.93 -131.24
CA GLU A 742 78.57 -21.19 -131.55
C GLU A 742 79.48 -21.94 -132.53
N SER A 743 79.49 -23.27 -132.52
CA SER A 743 80.22 -24.08 -133.52
C SER A 743 79.54 -24.13 -134.90
N LYS A 744 78.36 -23.49 -135.06
CA LYS A 744 77.65 -23.38 -136.34
C LYS A 744 77.66 -21.97 -136.95
N SER A 745 78.30 -20.99 -136.30
CA SER A 745 78.37 -19.60 -136.77
C SER A 745 79.79 -19.10 -137.09
N SER A 746 80.74 -20.00 -137.37
CA SER A 746 82.10 -19.64 -137.85
C SER A 746 82.43 -20.30 -139.21
N MET A 747 81.88 -19.69 -140.25
CA MET A 747 82.33 -19.63 -141.66
C MET A 747 81.35 -18.62 -142.28
N GLU A 748 81.68 -17.33 -142.47
CA GLU A 748 82.74 -16.83 -143.35
C GLU A 748 83.14 -15.36 -143.02
N PRO A 749 84.30 -14.88 -143.51
CA PRO A 749 85.15 -13.82 -142.92
C PRO A 749 84.76 -12.39 -143.40
N SER A 750 85.26 -11.26 -142.88
CA SER A 750 86.69 -10.85 -142.86
C SER A 750 86.95 -9.44 -142.25
N VAL A 751 88.05 -9.32 -141.49
CA VAL A 751 89.05 -8.21 -141.42
C VAL A 751 88.82 -6.92 -140.57
N SER A 752 89.79 -6.70 -139.65
CA SER A 752 90.40 -5.47 -139.05
C SER A 752 89.52 -4.42 -138.38
N GLU A 753 89.92 -3.68 -137.34
CA GLU A 753 91.05 -3.64 -136.38
C GLU A 753 90.65 -2.51 -135.41
N GLY A 754 90.81 -2.72 -134.10
CA GLY A 754 90.50 -1.77 -133.03
C GLY A 754 90.18 -2.44 -131.71
#